data_AF-A0A950QGJ3-F1
#
_entry.id   AF-A0A950QGJ3-F1
#
_cell.length_a   1.000
_cell.length_b   1.000
_cell.length_c   1.000
_cell.angle_alpha   90.00
_cell.angle_beta   90.00
_cell.angle_gamma   90.00
#
_symmetry.space_group_name_H-M   'P 1'
#
loop_
_entity.id
_entity.type
_entity.pdbx_description
1 polymer ?
#
loop_
_entity_poly.entity_id
_entity_poly.type
_entity_poly.pdbx_seq_one_letter_code
_entity_poly.pdbx_strand_id
1 'polypeptide(L)'
;MRRIFLLTFLCTLSTAFAGAQQAATRPLTIYSIDVEGGQATLLVSPSGQSMLVDTGWPEFEGRDADRIAAAVKSAGLSKLDYVVTTHYHRDHVGGVPQLADRVKIGTFVDHGDNLENAEQTTTGYADYQKVLAKTGAKRLTLKPGDHIPIQGLDVEVLTAAREHIHPPVPTAGQANPLCQSEPAAPPDPSENSASLGMVISYGKFRFLDLGDLTKQKEIELVCPNNPIGKVDVFLVSHHGLDQSNSRALVQAVHPRVAIMNNGAHKGGSPAAWQIVHDSPGLEDLWQLHYAEDSDKSHNSADNLIANLSGTDAGNYLKLVAEPDGSFMVWNSRNNYRKSYAPVQRNPAVFSRLPAPRDFDYSQAAIETIERQFRSPEDFGSWAYPRGLFLYGSYLVYKRTGNHAYLDFIKGWVDSHLDAEGHLKHNIDSLDSMLAGNLFIVLYRETKDERYHTAAVQMRERLNTYPRTKEGAVWHATSRQWQTWLDGIYMSMPLLARYGQTFNDSQYANDEVTKQILLYAKHLNDPTSGLMYHAYDESGQQPWADPATHHSSQFWCRAIGWYGMAIVDVLDIIPRDHPQRDQLVALVQQLVKAYAKYQDTETGLWFEVVDRGELPDNWLETSSSSMYTYTISRAVERGYVGREYEKYAQKGYRGVLASITRNSDGTIEMPNICEGTNVGDLAFYLGRARHTNDLHGLGAFIIMNEQMRNAH
;
A
#
# COMPACT_ATOMS: atom_id res chain seq x y z
N MET A 1 -44.44 44.68 58.06
CA MET A 1 -45.78 44.22 57.65
C MET A 1 -45.74 43.90 56.16
N ARG A 2 -46.28 42.72 55.77
CA ARG A 2 -46.89 42.34 54.48
C ARG A 2 -46.07 42.58 53.18
N ARG A 3 -45.63 41.52 52.46
CA ARG A 3 -46.39 40.71 51.45
C ARG A 3 -46.84 41.61 50.26
N ILE A 4 -46.66 41.33 48.96
CA ILE A 4 -46.57 40.05 48.21
C ILE A 4 -46.51 40.35 46.67
N PHE A 5 -45.92 39.42 45.88
CA PHE A 5 -46.09 39.05 44.44
C PHE A 5 -46.08 40.14 43.31
N LEU A 6 -45.83 39.89 42.01
CA LEU A 6 -45.73 38.73 41.10
C LEU A 6 -45.01 39.21 39.80
N LEU A 7 -44.49 38.29 38.97
CA LEU A 7 -44.23 38.33 37.49
C LEU A 7 -42.81 37.80 37.17
N THR A 8 -42.57 36.86 36.28
CA THR A 8 -43.37 35.80 35.64
C THR A 8 -42.38 34.78 35.08
N PHE A 9 -42.74 33.52 35.20
CA PHE A 9 -42.09 32.33 34.64
C PHE A 9 -41.96 32.46 33.10
N LEU A 10 -40.78 32.20 32.53
CA LEU A 10 -40.64 31.82 31.12
C LEU A 10 -39.98 30.45 31.01
N CYS A 11 -40.63 29.61 30.21
CA CYS A 11 -40.49 28.18 30.01
C CYS A 11 -39.06 27.64 29.86
N THR A 12 -38.72 26.72 30.77
CA THR A 12 -37.76 25.63 30.57
C THR A 12 -38.38 24.54 29.69
N LEU A 13 -37.93 24.42 28.45
CA LEU A 13 -38.07 23.20 27.64
C LEU A 13 -36.99 23.17 26.55
N SER A 14 -35.82 22.66 26.91
CA SER A 14 -34.88 22.10 25.95
C SER A 14 -34.37 20.78 26.54
N THR A 15 -34.87 19.75 25.89
CA THR A 15 -34.74 18.32 26.09
C THR A 15 -33.31 17.86 26.36
N ALA A 16 -33.21 16.92 27.28
CA ALA A 16 -32.04 16.11 27.56
C ALA A 16 -31.49 15.45 26.27
N PHE A 17 -30.33 15.91 25.81
CA PHE A 17 -29.34 15.02 25.22
C PHE A 17 -28.38 14.64 26.34
N ALA A 18 -28.73 13.58 27.07
CA ALA A 18 -27.77 12.87 27.87
C ALA A 18 -26.69 12.38 26.91
N GLY A 19 -25.45 12.85 27.12
CA GLY A 19 -24.29 12.35 26.41
C GLY A 19 -24.22 10.85 26.60
N ALA A 20 -24.34 10.10 25.50
CA ALA A 20 -23.75 8.79 25.44
C ALA A 20 -22.23 9.03 25.55
N GLN A 21 -21.72 9.01 26.78
CA GLN A 21 -20.30 8.93 27.04
C GLN A 21 -19.87 7.59 26.45
N GLN A 22 -19.33 7.64 25.24
CA GLN A 22 -18.71 6.51 24.57
C GLN A 22 -17.73 5.91 25.57
N ALA A 23 -18.03 4.71 26.08
CA ALA A 23 -17.13 4.03 27.00
C ALA A 23 -15.79 3.91 26.29
N ALA A 24 -14.75 4.56 26.81
CA ALA A 24 -13.42 4.50 26.22
C ALA A 24 -13.00 3.04 26.11
N THR A 25 -12.86 2.53 24.89
CA THR A 25 -12.37 1.17 24.62
C THR A 25 -10.96 1.05 25.15
N ARG A 26 -10.72 0.11 26.08
CA ARG A 26 -9.37 -0.15 26.59
C ARG A 26 -8.52 -0.78 25.47
N PRO A 27 -7.21 -0.51 25.40
CA PRO A 27 -6.35 -1.15 24.40
C PRO A 27 -6.19 -2.65 24.68
N LEU A 28 -5.90 -3.42 23.63
CA LEU A 28 -5.36 -4.77 23.78
C LEU A 28 -3.92 -4.66 24.29
N THR A 29 -3.56 -5.42 25.31
CA THR A 29 -2.18 -5.49 25.79
C THR A 29 -1.63 -6.90 25.59
N ILE A 30 -0.41 -7.03 25.07
CA ILE A 30 0.29 -8.29 24.88
C ILE A 30 1.64 -8.21 25.60
N TYR A 31 2.02 -9.24 26.35
CA TYR A 31 3.34 -9.38 26.96
C TYR A 31 4.02 -10.61 26.36
N SER A 32 5.19 -10.42 25.76
CA SER A 32 6.11 -11.52 25.44
C SER A 32 7.02 -11.69 26.64
N ILE A 33 6.71 -12.69 27.46
CA ILE A 33 7.34 -12.92 28.75
C ILE A 33 8.57 -13.80 28.54
N ASP A 34 9.69 -13.40 29.16
CA ASP A 34 10.92 -14.16 29.03
C ASP A 34 10.91 -15.48 29.81
N VAL A 35 10.96 -16.56 29.05
CA VAL A 35 11.09 -17.94 29.52
C VAL A 35 12.29 -18.65 28.85
N GLU A 36 13.26 -17.88 28.33
CA GLU A 36 14.51 -18.33 27.71
C GLU A 36 14.38 -19.43 26.63
N GLY A 37 13.72 -19.10 25.52
CA GLY A 37 13.58 -20.03 24.39
C GLY A 37 12.49 -21.07 24.60
N GLY A 38 11.42 -20.67 25.28
CA GLY A 38 10.09 -21.29 25.23
C GLY A 38 9.06 -20.19 24.92
N GLN A 39 7.76 -20.51 24.98
CA GLN A 39 6.71 -19.52 24.79
C GLN A 39 5.94 -19.20 26.08
N ALA A 40 5.75 -17.91 26.31
CA ALA A 40 4.79 -17.38 27.27
C ALA A 40 4.31 -16.00 26.78
N THR A 41 3.14 -15.97 26.14
CA THR A 41 2.55 -14.75 25.58
C THR A 41 1.24 -14.43 26.28
N LEU A 42 1.21 -13.38 27.11
CA LEU A 42 0.00 -12.97 27.84
C LEU A 42 -0.74 -11.86 27.09
N LEU A 43 -1.97 -12.13 26.69
CA LEU A 43 -2.90 -11.16 26.10
C LEU A 43 -3.95 -10.73 27.13
N VAL A 44 -4.23 -9.42 27.18
CA VAL A 44 -5.30 -8.82 27.99
C VAL A 44 -6.23 -8.07 27.07
N SER A 45 -7.41 -8.64 26.87
CA SER A 45 -8.44 -8.09 26.00
C SER A 45 -8.98 -6.75 26.52
N PRO A 46 -9.60 -5.93 25.66
CA PRO A 46 -10.31 -4.70 26.05
C PRO A 46 -11.38 -4.91 27.12
N SER A 47 -11.97 -6.10 27.20
CA SER A 47 -12.97 -6.45 28.23
C SER A 47 -12.36 -6.67 29.62
N GLY A 48 -11.03 -6.83 29.69
CA GLY A 48 -10.29 -7.23 30.89
C GLY A 48 -10.13 -8.74 31.04
N GLN A 49 -10.65 -9.55 30.12
CA GLN A 49 -10.34 -10.99 30.09
C GLN A 49 -8.91 -11.25 29.61
N SER A 50 -8.32 -12.33 30.10
CA SER A 50 -6.93 -12.69 29.82
C SER A 50 -6.78 -14.05 29.13
N MET A 51 -5.82 -14.12 28.21
CA MET A 51 -5.40 -15.34 27.54
C MET A 51 -3.88 -15.46 27.60
N LEU A 52 -3.36 -16.52 28.20
CA LEU A 52 -1.94 -16.85 28.17
C LEU A 52 -1.71 -17.94 27.12
N VAL A 53 -0.80 -17.73 26.19
CA VAL A 53 -0.34 -18.76 25.24
C VAL A 53 0.97 -19.33 25.76
N ASP A 54 0.94 -20.62 26.08
CA ASP A 54 2.01 -21.42 26.64
C ASP A 54 2.59 -20.91 27.98
N THR A 55 3.41 -21.74 28.61
CA THR A 55 3.84 -21.59 30.01
C THR A 55 5.33 -21.75 30.23
N GLY A 56 6.13 -21.85 29.17
CA GLY A 56 7.57 -22.06 29.29
C GLY A 56 7.93 -23.41 29.89
N TRP A 57 9.11 -23.46 30.51
CA TRP A 57 9.73 -24.67 31.01
C TRP A 57 9.27 -25.04 32.44
N PRO A 58 9.31 -26.34 32.80
CA PRO A 58 9.13 -26.80 34.18
C PRO A 58 10.41 -26.68 35.04
N GLU A 59 11.57 -26.42 34.45
CA GLU A 59 12.85 -26.29 35.16
C GLU A 59 13.00 -24.95 35.91
N PHE A 60 14.23 -24.67 36.34
CA PHE A 60 14.65 -23.37 36.89
C PHE A 60 13.88 -22.98 38.16
N GLU A 61 13.53 -23.97 38.98
CA GLU A 61 12.89 -23.79 40.30
C GLU A 61 11.60 -22.96 40.25
N GLY A 62 10.87 -22.99 39.12
CA GLY A 62 9.62 -22.26 38.94
C GLY A 62 9.76 -20.83 38.41
N ARG A 63 10.97 -20.44 37.96
CA ARG A 63 11.27 -19.12 37.37
C ARG A 63 10.23 -18.68 36.35
N ASP A 64 9.91 -19.54 35.38
CA ASP A 64 9.03 -19.18 34.27
C ASP A 64 7.59 -18.92 34.77
N ALA A 65 7.09 -19.78 35.65
CA ALA A 65 5.81 -19.58 36.31
C ALA A 65 5.78 -18.31 37.20
N ASP A 66 6.88 -17.98 37.86
CA ASP A 66 7.02 -16.74 38.66
C ASP A 66 7.02 -15.49 37.77
N ARG A 67 7.71 -15.52 36.62
CA ARG A 67 7.71 -14.42 35.65
C ARG A 67 6.33 -14.22 35.03
N ILE A 68 5.64 -15.30 34.69
CA ILE A 68 4.25 -15.25 34.22
C ILE A 68 3.34 -14.66 35.30
N ALA A 69 3.44 -15.13 36.55
CA ALA A 69 2.66 -14.59 37.66
C ALA A 69 2.94 -13.11 37.92
N ALA A 70 4.19 -12.67 37.77
CA ALA A 70 4.58 -11.26 37.85
C ALA A 70 3.94 -10.43 36.72
N ALA A 71 3.92 -10.94 35.49
CA ALA A 71 3.26 -10.29 34.35
C ALA A 71 1.73 -10.20 34.55
N VAL A 72 1.09 -11.28 35.02
CA VAL A 72 -0.33 -11.31 35.39
C VAL A 72 -0.65 -10.24 36.43
N LYS A 73 0.18 -10.13 37.48
CA LYS A 73 0.03 -9.10 38.51
C LYS A 73 0.25 -7.69 37.97
N SER A 74 1.27 -7.48 37.14
CA SER A 74 1.58 -6.21 36.48
C SER A 74 0.43 -5.74 35.57
N ALA A 75 -0.24 -6.68 34.92
CA ALA A 75 -1.44 -6.45 34.12
C ALA A 75 -2.72 -6.21 34.95
N GLY A 76 -2.65 -6.26 36.28
CA GLY A 76 -3.79 -6.05 37.16
C GLY A 76 -4.79 -7.21 37.20
N LEU A 77 -4.35 -8.41 36.81
CA LEU A 77 -5.19 -9.60 36.74
C LEU A 77 -5.11 -10.42 38.03
N SER A 78 -6.22 -11.03 38.41
CA SER A 78 -6.31 -11.97 39.55
C SER A 78 -6.47 -13.43 39.11
N LYS A 79 -6.66 -13.66 37.81
CA LYS A 79 -6.82 -14.97 37.17
C LYS A 79 -6.43 -14.92 35.69
N LEU A 80 -6.24 -16.09 35.11
CA LEU A 80 -6.21 -16.31 33.67
C LEU A 80 -7.57 -16.87 33.23
N ASP A 81 -8.26 -16.17 32.33
CA ASP A 81 -9.53 -16.69 31.79
C ASP A 81 -9.29 -17.88 30.86
N TYR A 82 -8.24 -17.78 30.04
CA TYR A 82 -7.80 -18.82 29.11
C TYR A 82 -6.30 -19.07 29.25
N VAL A 83 -5.89 -20.35 29.24
CA VAL A 83 -4.51 -20.78 29.03
C VAL A 83 -4.51 -21.70 27.82
N VAL A 84 -3.88 -21.24 26.74
CA VAL A 84 -3.71 -22.02 25.52
C VAL A 84 -2.41 -22.79 25.62
N THR A 85 -2.47 -24.10 25.39
CA THR A 85 -1.29 -24.93 25.15
C THR A 85 -1.22 -25.21 23.66
N THR A 86 -0.25 -24.61 22.97
CA THR A 86 -0.11 -24.77 21.52
C THR A 86 0.22 -26.21 21.18
N HIS A 87 1.12 -26.84 21.92
CA HIS A 87 1.48 -28.26 21.80
C HIS A 87 2.20 -28.76 23.07
N TYR A 88 2.51 -30.05 23.14
CA TYR A 88 2.96 -30.68 24.39
C TYR A 88 4.47 -30.76 24.60
N HIS A 89 5.29 -30.01 23.86
CA HIS A 89 6.71 -29.91 24.19
C HIS A 89 6.96 -29.16 25.49
N ARG A 90 8.08 -29.50 26.11
CA ARG A 90 8.38 -29.18 27.50
C ARG A 90 8.48 -27.68 27.77
N ASP A 91 8.96 -26.93 26.80
CA ASP A 91 9.13 -25.49 26.76
C ASP A 91 7.85 -24.71 26.44
N HIS A 92 6.73 -25.41 26.25
CA HIS A 92 5.40 -24.84 26.07
C HIS A 92 4.47 -25.23 27.21
N VAL A 93 4.26 -26.54 27.41
CA VAL A 93 3.30 -27.05 28.41
C VAL A 93 3.90 -27.20 29.81
N GLY A 94 5.22 -27.25 29.93
CA GLY A 94 5.83 -27.77 31.16
C GLY A 94 5.68 -26.85 32.37
N GLY A 95 5.53 -25.54 32.18
CA GLY A 95 5.22 -24.60 33.28
C GLY A 95 3.80 -24.73 33.87
N VAL A 96 2.87 -25.44 33.22
CA VAL A 96 1.46 -25.53 33.63
C VAL A 96 1.26 -25.92 35.10
N PRO A 97 1.90 -26.99 35.64
CA PRO A 97 1.71 -27.37 37.04
C PRO A 97 2.11 -26.28 38.03
N GLN A 98 3.25 -25.61 37.77
CA GLN A 98 3.79 -24.57 38.64
C GLN A 98 2.99 -23.28 38.54
N LEU A 99 2.47 -22.96 37.35
CA LEU A 99 1.63 -21.79 37.12
C LEU A 99 0.26 -21.96 37.80
N ALA A 100 -0.35 -23.14 37.74
CA ALA A 100 -1.65 -23.42 38.35
C ALA A 100 -1.63 -23.27 39.88
N ASP A 101 -0.47 -23.43 40.52
CA ASP A 101 -0.28 -23.18 41.95
C ASP A 101 -0.11 -21.69 42.29
N ARG A 102 0.15 -20.82 41.29
CA ARG A 102 0.39 -19.38 41.46
C ARG A 102 -0.79 -18.51 41.01
N VAL A 103 -1.46 -18.90 39.93
CA VAL A 103 -2.52 -18.13 39.29
C VAL A 103 -3.71 -19.03 39.02
N LYS A 104 -4.92 -18.57 39.39
CA LYS A 104 -6.16 -19.28 39.08
C LYS A 104 -6.39 -19.32 37.57
N ILE A 105 -6.64 -20.51 37.03
CA ILE A 105 -6.94 -20.74 35.61
C ILE A 105 -8.42 -21.08 35.43
N GLY A 106 -9.09 -20.41 34.50
CA GLY A 106 -10.50 -20.64 34.19
C GLY A 106 -10.72 -21.78 33.19
N THR A 107 -10.10 -21.65 32.02
CA THR A 107 -10.24 -22.57 30.90
C THR A 107 -8.88 -22.87 30.29
N PHE A 108 -8.58 -24.13 30.07
CA PHE A 108 -7.50 -24.54 29.20
C PHE A 108 -8.00 -24.75 27.77
N VAL A 109 -7.18 -24.37 26.80
CA VAL A 109 -7.45 -24.52 25.36
C VAL A 109 -6.31 -25.32 24.75
N ASP A 110 -6.62 -26.34 23.95
CA ASP A 110 -5.61 -27.21 23.32
C ASP A 110 -6.07 -27.81 21.97
N HIS A 111 -5.17 -28.51 21.29
CA HIS A 111 -5.44 -29.20 20.03
C HIS A 111 -5.90 -30.66 20.21
N GLY A 112 -6.04 -31.16 21.44
CA GLY A 112 -6.55 -32.51 21.72
C GLY A 112 -5.55 -33.42 22.43
N ASP A 113 -5.48 -34.68 22.03
CA ASP A 113 -4.54 -35.62 22.65
C ASP A 113 -3.13 -35.46 22.07
N ASN A 114 -2.10 -35.75 22.86
CA ASN A 114 -0.71 -35.82 22.41
C ASN A 114 -0.56 -36.81 21.23
N LEU A 115 0.11 -36.36 20.17
CA LEU A 115 0.31 -37.04 18.89
C LEU A 115 1.76 -37.51 18.67
N GLU A 116 2.63 -37.37 19.67
CA GLU A 116 4.02 -37.83 19.63
C GLU A 116 4.31 -38.80 20.79
N ASN A 117 4.92 -39.95 20.48
CA ASN A 117 5.35 -40.90 21.51
C ASN A 117 6.80 -40.62 21.95
N ALA A 118 7.05 -39.40 22.43
CA ALA A 118 8.31 -39.00 23.06
C ALA A 118 8.10 -38.84 24.58
N GLU A 119 9.14 -39.12 25.37
CA GLU A 119 9.08 -39.03 26.83
C GLU A 119 8.68 -37.62 27.28
N GLN A 120 9.23 -36.59 26.65
CA GLN A 120 8.97 -35.19 26.99
C GLN A 120 7.50 -34.80 26.79
N THR A 121 6.90 -35.18 25.65
CA THR A 121 5.51 -34.82 25.31
C THR A 121 4.52 -35.67 26.09
N THR A 122 4.82 -36.95 26.30
CA THR A 122 4.00 -37.85 27.11
C THR A 122 3.94 -37.39 28.57
N THR A 123 5.09 -36.99 29.14
CA THR A 123 5.16 -36.48 30.51
C THR A 123 4.45 -35.14 30.63
N GLY A 124 4.73 -34.20 29.72
CA GLY A 124 4.10 -32.87 29.70
C GLY A 124 2.57 -32.96 29.59
N TYR A 125 2.06 -33.80 28.67
CA TYR A 125 0.62 -34.02 28.53
C TYR A 125 0.00 -34.67 29.77
N ALA A 126 0.66 -35.66 30.37
CA ALA A 126 0.17 -36.30 31.60
C ALA A 126 0.09 -35.30 32.77
N ASP A 127 1.08 -34.42 32.92
CA ASP A 127 1.09 -33.41 33.98
C ASP A 127 0.04 -32.32 33.75
N TYR A 128 -0.14 -31.89 32.49
CA TYR A 128 -1.25 -31.03 32.07
C TYR A 128 -2.62 -31.64 32.44
N GLN A 129 -2.84 -32.92 32.13
CA GLN A 129 -4.08 -33.63 32.46
C GLN A 129 -4.30 -33.74 33.98
N LYS A 130 -3.24 -33.96 34.77
CA LYS A 130 -3.33 -33.95 36.24
C LYS A 130 -3.78 -32.59 36.76
N VAL A 131 -3.29 -31.49 36.17
CA VAL A 131 -3.68 -30.12 36.55
C VAL A 131 -5.14 -29.84 36.19
N LEU A 132 -5.59 -30.25 35.01
CA LEU A 132 -7.01 -30.19 34.63
C LEU A 132 -7.90 -30.90 35.65
N ALA A 133 -7.54 -32.13 36.03
CA ALA A 133 -8.27 -32.91 37.02
C ALA A 133 -8.22 -32.29 38.43
N LYS A 134 -7.06 -31.76 38.84
CA LYS A 134 -6.84 -31.12 40.16
C LYS A 134 -7.63 -29.82 40.31
N THR A 135 -7.65 -28.99 39.27
CA THR A 135 -8.22 -27.63 39.32
C THR A 135 -9.71 -27.58 39.01
N GLY A 136 -10.22 -28.57 38.26
CA GLY A 136 -11.58 -28.54 37.73
C GLY A 136 -11.79 -27.44 36.68
N ALA A 137 -10.71 -26.91 36.11
CA ALA A 137 -10.77 -25.94 35.01
C ALA A 137 -11.47 -26.55 33.79
N LYS A 138 -12.15 -25.72 32.99
CA LYS A 138 -12.76 -26.18 31.74
C LYS A 138 -11.67 -26.52 30.73
N ARG A 139 -11.95 -27.49 29.84
CA ARG A 139 -11.09 -27.80 28.69
C ARG A 139 -11.85 -27.50 27.40
N LEU A 140 -11.25 -26.72 26.51
CA LEU A 140 -11.72 -26.50 25.14
C LEU A 140 -10.69 -27.10 24.18
N THR A 141 -11.06 -28.17 23.50
CA THR A 141 -10.25 -28.73 22.43
C THR A 141 -10.74 -28.17 21.11
N LEU A 142 -9.91 -27.41 20.42
CA LEU A 142 -10.28 -26.66 19.22
C LEU A 142 -9.69 -27.27 17.95
N LYS A 143 -10.40 -27.05 16.85
CA LYS A 143 -10.02 -27.45 15.50
C LYS A 143 -9.80 -26.21 14.62
N PRO A 144 -9.14 -26.34 13.46
CA PRO A 144 -9.04 -25.23 12.53
C PRO A 144 -10.43 -24.67 12.15
N GLY A 145 -10.59 -23.36 12.22
CA GLY A 145 -11.83 -22.62 11.99
C GLY A 145 -12.68 -22.37 13.26
N ASP A 146 -12.34 -22.99 14.40
CA ASP A 146 -12.97 -22.66 15.68
C ASP A 146 -12.45 -21.32 16.23
N HIS A 147 -13.22 -20.70 17.13
CA HIS A 147 -12.84 -19.46 17.80
C HIS A 147 -12.72 -19.62 19.32
N ILE A 148 -11.73 -19.00 19.93
CA ILE A 148 -11.63 -18.88 21.41
C ILE A 148 -12.60 -17.78 21.87
N PRO A 149 -13.55 -18.06 22.78
CA PRO A 149 -14.59 -17.11 23.17
C PRO A 149 -14.12 -16.06 24.19
N ILE A 150 -13.01 -15.37 23.90
CA ILE A 150 -12.51 -14.25 24.71
C ILE A 150 -13.21 -12.95 24.30
N GLN A 151 -13.83 -12.26 25.27
CA GLN A 151 -14.62 -11.07 25.02
C GLN A 151 -13.73 -9.89 24.58
N GLY A 152 -14.12 -9.27 23.46
CA GLY A 152 -13.44 -8.08 22.93
C GLY A 152 -12.28 -8.38 21.98
N LEU A 153 -12.00 -9.66 21.69
CA LEU A 153 -11.08 -10.10 20.65
C LEU A 153 -11.79 -11.09 19.74
N ASP A 154 -11.31 -11.19 18.50
CA ASP A 154 -11.63 -12.29 17.60
C ASP A 154 -10.39 -13.19 17.46
N VAL A 155 -10.48 -14.44 17.91
CA VAL A 155 -9.34 -15.37 17.94
C VAL A 155 -9.71 -16.62 17.18
N GLU A 156 -9.27 -16.70 15.92
CA GLU A 156 -9.54 -17.83 15.02
C GLU A 156 -8.36 -18.81 15.06
N VAL A 157 -8.67 -20.11 15.21
CA VAL A 157 -7.70 -21.20 15.15
C VAL A 157 -7.41 -21.54 13.69
N LEU A 158 -6.15 -21.40 13.27
CA LEU A 158 -5.70 -21.65 11.91
C LEU A 158 -5.18 -23.07 11.70
N THR A 159 -4.58 -23.64 12.74
CA THR A 159 -3.95 -24.97 12.73
C THR A 159 -4.19 -25.63 14.08
N ALA A 160 -4.36 -26.95 14.10
CA ALA A 160 -4.44 -27.75 15.31
C ALA A 160 -4.32 -29.23 14.94
N ALA A 161 -3.61 -30.04 15.73
CA ALA A 161 -3.55 -31.49 15.57
C ALA A 161 -3.11 -31.93 14.16
N ARG A 162 -2.16 -31.19 13.56
CA ARG A 162 -1.62 -31.35 12.20
C ARG A 162 -2.58 -31.03 11.06
N GLU A 163 -3.79 -30.60 11.38
CA GLU A 163 -4.76 -30.06 10.43
C GLU A 163 -4.62 -28.54 10.35
N HIS A 164 -5.10 -27.98 9.25
CA HIS A 164 -5.15 -26.53 9.04
C HIS A 164 -6.50 -26.13 8.46
N ILE A 165 -6.80 -24.84 8.46
CA ILE A 165 -8.02 -24.33 7.84
C ILE A 165 -8.04 -24.74 6.36
N HIS A 166 -9.14 -25.35 5.94
CA HIS A 166 -9.43 -25.61 4.54
C HIS A 166 -10.47 -24.60 4.10
N PRO A 167 -10.12 -23.65 3.21
CA PRO A 167 -11.10 -22.71 2.75
C PRO A 167 -12.23 -23.46 2.03
N PRO A 168 -13.50 -23.03 2.16
CA PRO A 168 -14.66 -23.73 1.59
C PRO A 168 -14.63 -23.86 0.04
N VAL A 169 -13.65 -23.24 -0.63
CA VAL A 169 -13.34 -23.35 -2.05
C VAL A 169 -11.81 -23.29 -2.21
N PRO A 170 -11.16 -24.01 -3.16
CA PRO A 170 -9.69 -24.01 -3.37
C PRO A 170 -9.03 -22.66 -3.71
N THR A 171 -9.78 -21.54 -3.65
CA THR A 171 -9.40 -20.20 -4.08
C THR A 171 -9.51 -19.12 -2.99
N ALA A 172 -9.86 -19.47 -1.74
CA ALA A 172 -9.89 -18.45 -0.68
C ALA A 172 -8.46 -18.13 -0.22
N GLY A 173 -8.11 -16.85 -0.29
CA GLY A 173 -6.76 -16.34 -0.02
C GLY A 173 -6.08 -15.78 -1.27
N GLN A 174 -5.14 -14.84 -1.11
CA GLN A 174 -4.32 -14.36 -2.23
C GLN A 174 -3.38 -15.46 -2.68
N ALA A 175 -3.28 -15.70 -3.99
CA ALA A 175 -2.25 -16.60 -4.52
C ALA A 175 -0.89 -16.19 -3.94
N ASN A 176 -0.20 -17.14 -3.34
CA ASN A 176 1.08 -16.88 -2.71
C ASN A 176 2.16 -17.17 -3.77
N PRO A 177 2.79 -16.12 -4.35
CA PRO A 177 3.68 -16.27 -5.50
C PRO A 177 4.96 -17.05 -5.15
N LEU A 178 5.27 -17.16 -3.86
CA LEU A 178 6.45 -17.87 -3.38
C LEU A 178 6.26 -19.38 -3.36
N CYS A 179 5.02 -19.89 -3.38
CA CYS A 179 4.75 -21.32 -3.26
C CYS A 179 5.43 -22.17 -4.33
N GLN A 180 5.61 -21.64 -5.55
CA GLN A 180 6.29 -22.38 -6.62
C GLN A 180 7.82 -22.42 -6.44
N SER A 181 8.38 -21.41 -5.77
CA SER A 181 9.82 -21.27 -5.54
C SER A 181 10.26 -21.70 -4.14
N GLU A 182 9.33 -21.92 -3.22
CA GLU A 182 9.63 -22.32 -1.85
C GLU A 182 10.20 -23.75 -1.83
N PRO A 183 11.36 -23.97 -1.19
CA PRO A 183 11.88 -25.32 -1.03
C PRO A 183 10.90 -26.21 -0.26
N ALA A 184 10.71 -27.44 -0.74
CA ALA A 184 9.95 -28.43 0.01
C ALA A 184 10.62 -28.70 1.37
N ALA A 185 9.83 -28.69 2.44
CA ALA A 185 10.28 -29.04 3.78
C ALA A 185 9.95 -30.51 4.09
N PRO A 186 10.81 -31.22 4.84
CA PRO A 186 10.56 -32.61 5.21
C PRO A 186 9.34 -32.71 6.15
N PRO A 187 8.61 -33.84 6.12
CA PRO A 187 7.55 -34.07 7.09
C PRO A 187 8.06 -34.10 8.52
N ASP A 188 7.31 -33.46 9.41
CA ASP A 188 7.59 -33.44 10.84
C ASP A 188 6.52 -34.24 11.60
N PRO A 189 6.85 -35.42 12.15
CA PRO A 189 5.92 -36.24 12.91
C PRO A 189 5.88 -35.87 14.41
N SER A 190 6.56 -34.81 14.84
CA SER A 190 6.56 -34.38 16.24
C SER A 190 5.28 -33.60 16.61
N GLU A 191 5.18 -33.19 17.88
CA GLU A 191 4.18 -32.26 18.39
C GLU A 191 4.29 -30.85 17.78
N ASN A 192 5.45 -30.43 17.30
CA ASN A 192 5.62 -29.09 16.70
C ASN A 192 4.66 -28.87 15.51
N SER A 193 4.58 -29.86 14.62
CA SER A 193 3.62 -29.87 13.50
C SER A 193 2.14 -29.84 13.92
N ALA A 194 1.84 -30.17 15.18
CA ALA A 194 0.49 -30.22 15.74
C ALA A 194 0.07 -28.90 16.43
N SER A 195 0.97 -27.92 16.49
CA SER A 195 0.77 -26.62 17.15
C SER A 195 -0.61 -26.01 16.85
N LEU A 196 -1.29 -25.58 17.90
CA LEU A 196 -2.50 -24.77 17.83
C LEU A 196 -2.12 -23.32 17.47
N GLY A 197 -1.99 -23.07 16.17
CA GLY A 197 -1.74 -21.73 15.64
C GLY A 197 -3.03 -20.93 15.46
N MET A 198 -2.95 -19.61 15.67
CA MET A 198 -4.10 -18.70 15.73
C MET A 198 -3.79 -17.31 15.16
N VAL A 199 -4.84 -16.64 14.69
CA VAL A 199 -4.81 -15.20 14.41
C VAL A 199 -5.73 -14.46 15.39
N ILE A 200 -5.19 -13.44 16.04
CA ILE A 200 -5.89 -12.61 17.03
C ILE A 200 -6.16 -11.25 16.39
N SER A 201 -7.43 -10.85 16.31
CA SER A 201 -7.86 -9.57 15.76
C SER A 201 -8.49 -8.68 16.85
N TYR A 202 -8.08 -7.41 16.89
CA TYR A 202 -8.67 -6.36 17.72
C TYR A 202 -8.92 -5.11 16.87
N GLY A 203 -10.17 -4.87 16.50
CA GLY A 203 -10.50 -3.84 15.52
C GLY A 203 -9.74 -4.10 14.21
N LYS A 204 -8.83 -3.20 13.83
CA LYS A 204 -7.96 -3.35 12.66
C LYS A 204 -6.63 -4.04 12.96
N PHE A 205 -6.22 -4.15 14.21
CA PHE A 205 -4.97 -4.79 14.60
C PHE A 205 -5.06 -6.32 14.48
N ARG A 206 -4.03 -6.96 13.92
CA ARG A 206 -3.93 -8.43 13.79
C ARG A 206 -2.57 -8.94 14.29
N PHE A 207 -2.59 -9.93 15.18
CA PHE A 207 -1.42 -10.62 15.73
C PHE A 207 -1.47 -12.10 15.34
N LEU A 208 -0.39 -12.64 14.78
CA LEU A 208 -0.27 -14.04 14.39
C LEU A 208 0.67 -14.77 15.34
N ASP A 209 0.20 -15.89 15.87
CA ASP A 209 0.96 -16.79 16.74
C ASP A 209 0.71 -18.22 16.26
N LEU A 210 1.74 -18.88 15.74
CA LEU A 210 1.65 -20.25 15.22
C LEU A 210 2.33 -21.27 16.15
N GLY A 211 2.78 -20.85 17.33
CA GLY A 211 3.65 -21.67 18.17
C GLY A 211 4.86 -22.18 17.37
N ASP A 212 5.07 -23.50 17.41
CA ASP A 212 6.24 -24.14 16.81
C ASP A 212 5.92 -24.80 15.46
N LEU A 213 4.87 -24.34 14.79
CA LEU A 213 4.46 -24.87 13.49
C LEU A 213 5.65 -24.91 12.53
N THR A 214 5.90 -26.08 11.95
CA THR A 214 7.10 -26.32 11.14
C THR A 214 6.89 -25.97 9.67
N LYS A 215 7.98 -25.69 8.94
CA LYS A 215 7.96 -25.19 7.55
C LYS A 215 7.00 -25.95 6.64
N GLN A 216 6.90 -27.28 6.77
CA GLN A 216 5.96 -28.06 5.96
C GLN A 216 4.51 -27.59 6.18
N LYS A 217 4.09 -27.47 7.44
CA LYS A 217 2.73 -27.06 7.80
C LYS A 217 2.49 -25.59 7.56
N GLU A 218 3.49 -24.74 7.75
CA GLU A 218 3.42 -23.34 7.36
C GLU A 218 3.18 -23.19 5.85
N ILE A 219 3.91 -23.95 5.02
CA ILE A 219 3.75 -23.96 3.57
C ILE A 219 2.34 -24.47 3.20
N GLU A 220 1.90 -25.60 3.76
CA GLU A 220 0.55 -26.15 3.54
C GLU A 220 -0.56 -25.15 3.92
N LEU A 221 -0.35 -24.38 4.98
CA LEU A 221 -1.28 -23.35 5.44
C LEU A 221 -1.39 -22.16 4.48
N VAL A 222 -0.32 -21.78 3.79
CA VAL A 222 -0.30 -20.58 2.91
C VAL A 222 -0.06 -20.87 1.42
N CYS A 223 -0.11 -22.14 1.01
CA CYS A 223 0.05 -22.56 -0.39
C CYS A 223 -1.12 -23.43 -0.87
N PRO A 224 -1.61 -23.21 -2.11
CA PRO A 224 -1.14 -22.23 -3.09
C PRO A 224 -1.61 -20.79 -2.83
N ASN A 225 -2.49 -20.59 -1.85
CA ASN A 225 -3.06 -19.29 -1.49
C ASN A 225 -2.78 -19.00 -0.01
N ASN A 226 -2.64 -17.72 0.34
CA ASN A 226 -2.55 -17.24 1.72
C ASN A 226 -3.95 -16.94 2.28
N PRO A 227 -4.55 -17.83 3.09
CA PRO A 227 -5.85 -17.60 3.72
C PRO A 227 -5.75 -16.68 4.95
N ILE A 228 -4.57 -16.54 5.55
CA ILE A 228 -4.33 -15.73 6.76
C ILE A 228 -4.45 -14.23 6.41
N GLY A 229 -3.99 -13.83 5.22
CA GLY A 229 -3.84 -12.43 4.83
C GLY A 229 -2.72 -11.74 5.59
N LYS A 230 -2.67 -10.40 5.54
CA LYS A 230 -1.63 -9.62 6.23
C LYS A 230 -1.89 -9.49 7.72
N VAL A 231 -0.82 -9.41 8.51
CA VAL A 231 -0.87 -9.19 9.96
C VAL A 231 -0.02 -7.99 10.35
N ASP A 232 -0.37 -7.35 11.47
CA ASP A 232 0.43 -6.22 11.97
C ASP A 232 1.65 -6.74 12.71
N VAL A 233 1.47 -7.81 13.49
CA VAL A 233 2.54 -8.42 14.27
C VAL A 233 2.58 -9.93 14.08
N PHE A 234 3.77 -10.45 13.84
CA PHE A 234 4.06 -11.89 13.78
C PHE A 234 4.92 -12.29 14.98
N LEU A 235 4.44 -13.22 15.80
CA LEU A 235 5.30 -13.93 16.74
C LEU A 235 6.09 -14.97 15.93
N VAL A 236 7.41 -14.78 15.84
CA VAL A 236 8.29 -15.63 15.04
C VAL A 236 8.16 -17.07 15.51
N SER A 237 7.76 -17.94 14.60
CA SER A 237 7.47 -19.34 14.91
C SER A 237 8.69 -20.06 15.47
N HIS A 238 8.46 -20.95 16.43
CA HIS A 238 9.48 -21.84 16.99
C HIS A 238 10.70 -21.09 17.51
N HIS A 239 10.45 -19.93 18.15
CA HIS A 239 11.45 -19.04 18.72
C HIS A 239 12.52 -18.56 17.73
N GLY A 240 12.27 -18.65 16.42
CA GLY A 240 13.25 -18.36 15.38
C GLY A 240 14.22 -19.50 15.08
N LEU A 241 13.81 -20.76 15.25
CA LEU A 241 14.54 -21.91 14.71
C LEU A 241 14.26 -22.10 13.21
N ASP A 242 15.26 -22.56 12.47
CA ASP A 242 15.20 -22.77 11.01
C ASP A 242 14.30 -23.95 10.60
N GLN A 243 13.77 -24.72 11.56
CA GLN A 243 12.73 -25.71 11.28
C GLN A 243 11.37 -25.06 10.92
N SER A 244 11.22 -23.76 11.20
CA SER A 244 10.03 -22.94 10.96
C SER A 244 10.40 -21.66 10.20
N ASN A 245 9.46 -20.75 10.03
CA ASN A 245 9.66 -19.46 9.37
C ASN A 245 9.96 -19.58 7.86
N SER A 246 9.22 -20.45 7.16
CA SER A 246 9.27 -20.54 5.69
C SER A 246 9.07 -19.18 5.05
N ARG A 247 9.79 -18.92 3.95
CA ARG A 247 9.72 -17.62 3.28
C ARG A 247 8.31 -17.39 2.72
N ALA A 248 7.67 -18.46 2.23
CA ALA A 248 6.29 -18.47 1.78
C ALA A 248 5.30 -17.98 2.83
N LEU A 249 5.45 -18.39 4.11
CA LEU A 249 4.60 -17.90 5.19
C LEU A 249 4.94 -16.46 5.55
N VAL A 250 6.19 -16.21 5.94
CA VAL A 250 6.61 -14.94 6.56
C VAL A 250 6.34 -13.77 5.62
N GLN A 251 6.66 -13.91 4.33
CA GLN A 251 6.41 -12.85 3.34
C GLN A 251 4.93 -12.76 2.95
N ALA A 252 4.16 -13.85 3.01
CA ALA A 252 2.74 -13.81 2.70
C ALA A 252 1.93 -13.06 3.76
N VAL A 253 2.26 -13.24 5.04
CA VAL A 253 1.59 -12.54 6.14
C VAL A 253 2.11 -11.11 6.33
N HIS A 254 3.23 -10.76 5.69
CA HIS A 254 3.74 -9.39 5.53
C HIS A 254 3.65 -8.58 6.84
N PRO A 255 4.29 -9.05 7.92
CA PRO A 255 4.21 -8.39 9.23
C PRO A 255 4.86 -7.01 9.17
N ARG A 256 4.28 -6.04 9.89
CA ARG A 256 4.94 -4.76 10.14
C ARG A 256 6.01 -4.90 11.22
N VAL A 257 5.70 -5.70 12.23
CA VAL A 257 6.61 -6.00 13.33
C VAL A 257 6.66 -7.50 13.55
N ALA A 258 7.85 -8.01 13.81
CA ALA A 258 8.03 -9.38 14.27
C ALA A 258 8.60 -9.36 15.70
N ILE A 259 8.13 -10.28 16.53
CA ILE A 259 8.67 -10.49 17.88
C ILE A 259 9.21 -11.92 17.93
N MET A 260 10.48 -12.06 18.26
CA MET A 260 11.15 -13.35 18.41
C MET A 260 11.34 -13.64 19.90
N ASN A 261 10.68 -14.67 20.39
CA ASN A 261 10.76 -15.15 21.77
C ASN A 261 11.92 -16.15 21.98
N ASN A 262 13.09 -15.84 21.39
CA ASN A 262 14.29 -16.65 21.60
C ASN A 262 14.87 -16.49 23.01
N GLY A 263 15.61 -17.49 23.45
CA GLY A 263 16.55 -17.41 24.57
C GLY A 263 17.95 -17.08 24.10
N ALA A 264 18.89 -16.93 25.04
CA ALA A 264 20.30 -16.69 24.71
C ALA A 264 20.92 -17.83 23.87
N HIS A 265 20.54 -19.08 24.16
CA HIS A 265 21.08 -20.30 23.54
C HIS A 265 20.00 -21.19 22.89
N LYS A 266 18.82 -20.64 22.62
CA LYS A 266 17.74 -21.37 21.92
C LYS A 266 16.89 -20.43 21.08
N GLY A 267 16.69 -20.80 19.82
CA GLY A 267 16.06 -19.92 18.84
C GLY A 267 17.04 -18.90 18.27
N GLY A 268 16.51 -17.90 17.55
CA GLY A 268 17.34 -16.83 16.97
C GLY A 268 18.35 -17.29 15.92
N SER A 269 18.06 -18.40 15.22
CA SER A 269 18.96 -18.93 14.19
C SER A 269 19.19 -17.92 13.05
N PRO A 270 20.41 -17.84 12.49
CA PRO A 270 20.70 -16.87 11.43
C PRO A 270 19.76 -16.97 10.23
N ALA A 271 19.40 -18.19 9.81
CA ALA A 271 18.52 -18.42 8.67
C ALA A 271 17.09 -17.92 8.91
N ALA A 272 16.48 -18.24 10.05
CA ALA A 272 15.14 -17.76 10.39
C ALA A 272 15.14 -16.24 10.61
N TRP A 273 16.16 -15.71 11.31
CA TRP A 273 16.32 -14.28 11.50
C TRP A 273 16.39 -13.56 10.16
N GLN A 274 17.18 -14.06 9.20
CA GLN A 274 17.32 -13.46 7.88
C GLN A 274 16.01 -13.47 7.09
N ILE A 275 15.25 -14.58 7.11
CA ILE A 275 13.95 -14.65 6.42
C ILE A 275 12.96 -13.63 6.99
N VAL A 276 12.91 -13.50 8.32
CA VAL A 276 12.04 -12.53 8.99
C VAL A 276 12.50 -11.11 8.71
N HIS A 277 13.78 -10.80 8.90
CA HIS A 277 14.38 -9.50 8.65
C HIS A 277 14.15 -9.02 7.21
N ASP A 278 14.29 -9.92 6.23
CA ASP A 278 14.11 -9.59 4.81
C ASP A 278 12.65 -9.62 4.36
N SER A 279 11.71 -9.84 5.29
CA SER A 279 10.29 -9.79 4.99
C SER A 279 9.89 -8.40 4.45
N PRO A 280 9.28 -8.31 3.25
CA PRO A 280 8.85 -7.04 2.70
C PRO A 280 7.93 -6.28 3.68
N GLY A 281 8.26 -5.01 3.91
CA GLY A 281 7.48 -4.11 4.76
C GLY A 281 7.64 -4.33 6.27
N LEU A 282 8.58 -5.17 6.70
CA LEU A 282 8.97 -5.23 8.11
C LEU A 282 9.62 -3.91 8.54
N GLU A 283 9.06 -3.28 9.57
CA GLU A 283 9.57 -2.05 10.18
C GLU A 283 10.61 -2.37 11.27
N ASP A 284 10.35 -3.37 12.12
CA ASP A 284 11.32 -3.85 13.13
C ASP A 284 11.13 -5.33 13.47
N LEU A 285 12.25 -5.98 13.79
CA LEU A 285 12.30 -7.28 14.46
C LEU A 285 12.74 -7.06 15.92
N TRP A 286 11.88 -7.39 16.88
CA TRP A 286 12.20 -7.34 18.30
C TRP A 286 12.60 -8.73 18.81
N GLN A 287 13.50 -8.79 19.78
CA GLN A 287 13.97 -10.05 20.36
C GLN A 287 13.85 -10.04 21.88
N LEU A 288 13.48 -11.18 22.48
CA LEU A 288 13.55 -11.35 23.92
C LEU A 288 14.99 -11.46 24.41
N HIS A 289 15.85 -12.17 23.68
CA HIS A 289 17.27 -12.31 24.01
C HIS A 289 18.18 -11.96 22.84
N TYR A 290 19.37 -11.48 23.16
CA TYR A 290 20.49 -11.55 22.23
C TYR A 290 20.80 -13.03 22.01
N ALA A 291 20.74 -13.50 20.77
CA ALA A 291 21.08 -14.88 20.42
C ALA A 291 22.60 -15.04 20.42
N GLU A 292 23.15 -15.61 21.50
CA GLU A 292 24.59 -15.77 21.72
C GLU A 292 25.21 -16.84 20.81
N ASP A 293 24.39 -17.81 20.39
CA ASP A 293 24.80 -18.88 19.47
C ASP A 293 24.75 -18.43 18.00
N SER A 294 24.26 -17.21 17.74
CA SER A 294 24.24 -16.57 16.43
C SER A 294 25.35 -15.54 16.28
N ASP A 295 25.67 -15.16 15.05
CA ASP A 295 26.60 -14.06 14.84
C ASP A 295 25.96 -12.70 15.13
N LYS A 296 26.82 -11.69 15.33
CA LYS A 296 26.40 -10.33 15.67
C LYS A 296 25.51 -9.67 14.61
N SER A 297 25.62 -10.06 13.34
CA SER A 297 24.77 -9.53 12.27
C SER A 297 23.35 -10.09 12.27
N HIS A 298 23.11 -11.23 12.92
CA HIS A 298 21.79 -11.84 13.07
C HIS A 298 21.20 -11.60 14.46
N ASN A 299 21.33 -10.37 14.92
CA ASN A 299 20.70 -9.83 16.11
C ASN A 299 20.20 -8.42 15.81
N SER A 300 19.05 -8.07 16.36
CA SER A 300 18.45 -6.75 16.26
C SER A 300 19.28 -5.71 17.00
N ALA A 301 19.02 -4.43 16.73
CA ALA A 301 19.68 -3.35 17.47
C ALA A 301 19.43 -3.48 18.99
N ASP A 302 20.43 -3.16 19.81
CA ASP A 302 20.39 -3.34 21.27
C ASP A 302 19.11 -2.80 21.93
N ASN A 303 18.56 -1.68 21.43
CA ASN A 303 17.34 -1.09 22.00
C ASN A 303 16.07 -1.95 21.79
N LEU A 304 16.08 -2.83 20.79
CA LEU A 304 15.00 -3.75 20.42
C LEU A 304 15.14 -5.13 21.08
N ILE A 305 16.22 -5.36 21.85
CA ILE A 305 16.47 -6.60 22.58
C ILE A 305 16.15 -6.42 24.07
N ALA A 306 15.26 -7.26 24.61
CA ALA A 306 14.85 -7.19 26.01
C ALA A 306 15.97 -7.62 26.97
N ASN A 307 16.68 -8.71 26.66
CA ASN A 307 17.77 -9.25 27.46
C ASN A 307 19.04 -9.36 26.61
N LEU A 308 20.04 -8.52 26.89
CA LEU A 308 21.35 -8.62 26.24
C LEU A 308 22.19 -9.73 26.87
N SER A 309 23.26 -10.14 26.21
CA SER A 309 24.21 -11.11 26.75
C SER A 309 24.65 -10.81 28.18
N GLY A 310 24.76 -11.85 29.00
CA GLY A 310 25.14 -11.74 30.40
C GLY A 310 24.04 -12.18 31.36
N THR A 311 23.86 -11.46 32.47
CA THR A 311 22.93 -11.87 33.52
C THR A 311 21.48 -11.77 33.06
N ASP A 312 20.78 -12.89 33.07
CA ASP A 312 19.34 -12.98 32.81
C ASP A 312 18.54 -12.19 33.86
N ALA A 313 17.95 -11.08 33.42
CA ALA A 313 17.12 -10.21 34.23
C ALA A 313 15.61 -10.43 34.01
N GLY A 314 15.22 -11.34 33.10
CA GLY A 314 13.82 -11.66 32.84
C GLY A 314 12.99 -10.49 32.30
N ASN A 315 13.60 -9.60 31.51
CA ASN A 315 12.89 -8.47 30.91
C ASN A 315 11.94 -8.97 29.82
N TYR A 316 10.80 -8.30 29.69
CA TYR A 316 9.76 -8.64 28.73
C TYR A 316 9.59 -7.53 27.69
N LEU A 317 8.98 -7.90 26.57
CA LEU A 317 8.44 -6.92 25.61
C LEU A 317 6.94 -6.79 25.85
N LYS A 318 6.44 -5.57 25.83
CA LYS A 318 5.02 -5.27 25.94
C LYS A 318 4.54 -4.58 24.69
N LEU A 319 3.47 -5.07 24.12
CA LEU A 319 2.74 -4.41 23.05
C LEU A 319 1.41 -3.87 23.59
N VAL A 320 1.07 -2.66 23.18
CA VAL A 320 -0.25 -2.04 23.44
C VAL A 320 -0.84 -1.66 22.09
N ALA A 321 -1.96 -2.30 21.72
CA ALA A 321 -2.64 -2.10 20.45
C ALA A 321 -3.99 -1.39 20.65
N GLU A 322 -4.26 -0.47 19.74
CA GLU A 322 -5.53 0.25 19.64
C GLU A 322 -6.42 -0.35 18.55
N PRO A 323 -7.75 -0.20 18.63
CA PRO A 323 -8.67 -0.80 17.67
C PRO A 323 -8.53 -0.22 16.26
N ASP A 324 -7.86 0.93 16.10
CA ASP A 324 -7.58 1.53 14.79
C ASP A 324 -6.41 0.87 14.04
N GLY A 325 -5.72 -0.08 14.67
CA GLY A 325 -4.57 -0.79 14.11
C GLY A 325 -3.22 -0.13 14.43
N SER A 326 -3.21 0.98 15.17
CA SER A 326 -1.98 1.49 15.77
C SER A 326 -1.57 0.63 16.95
N PHE A 327 -0.27 0.56 17.20
CA PHE A 327 0.25 -0.11 18.38
C PHE A 327 1.60 0.46 18.78
N MET A 328 2.04 0.16 20.00
CA MET A 328 3.35 0.51 20.50
C MET A 328 4.00 -0.73 21.07
N VAL A 329 5.29 -0.93 20.80
CA VAL A 329 6.11 -1.92 21.50
C VAL A 329 7.03 -1.20 22.50
N TRP A 330 7.08 -1.71 23.72
CA TRP A 330 7.86 -1.21 24.84
C TRP A 330 8.77 -2.31 25.37
N ASN A 331 10.04 -1.97 25.56
CA ASN A 331 11.05 -2.84 26.14
C ASN A 331 11.25 -2.51 27.62
N SER A 332 10.98 -3.47 28.51
CA SER A 332 11.01 -3.25 29.95
C SER A 332 12.41 -2.99 30.50
N ARG A 333 13.48 -3.41 29.80
CA ARG A 333 14.86 -3.22 30.25
C ARG A 333 15.30 -1.76 30.19
N ASN A 334 15.02 -1.10 29.08
CA ASN A 334 15.61 0.20 28.75
C ASN A 334 14.56 1.31 28.61
N ASN A 335 13.27 1.00 28.79
CA ASN A 335 12.13 1.88 28.57
C ASN A 335 11.99 2.42 27.14
N TYR A 336 12.75 1.89 26.18
CA TYR A 336 12.60 2.23 24.78
C TYR A 336 11.21 1.80 24.32
N ARG A 337 10.57 2.70 23.58
CA ARG A 337 9.25 2.50 22.99
C ARG A 337 9.27 2.96 21.56
N LYS A 338 8.65 2.19 20.67
CA LYS A 338 8.40 2.60 19.30
C LYS A 338 6.91 2.46 19.04
N SER A 339 6.32 3.54 18.51
CA SER A 339 4.92 3.57 18.10
C SER A 339 4.84 3.32 16.61
N TYR A 340 3.88 2.49 16.24
CA TYR A 340 3.55 2.10 14.89
C TYR A 340 2.20 2.75 14.61
N ALA A 341 2.20 3.75 13.74
CA ALA A 341 0.97 4.43 13.35
C ALA A 341 -0.05 3.41 12.83
N PRO A 342 -1.36 3.67 12.95
CA PRO A 342 -2.32 2.83 12.29
C PRO A 342 -1.96 2.88 10.80
N VAL A 343 -1.84 1.72 10.16
CA VAL A 343 -1.86 1.71 8.70
C VAL A 343 -3.15 2.47 8.35
N GLN A 344 -3.08 3.52 7.51
CA GLN A 344 -4.29 4.16 7.00
C GLN A 344 -5.05 3.15 6.13
N ARG A 345 -5.72 2.22 6.79
CA ARG A 345 -6.72 1.34 6.23
C ARG A 345 -7.95 2.23 6.20
N ASN A 346 -8.15 2.92 5.10
CA ASN A 346 -9.40 3.62 4.85
C ASN A 346 -10.53 2.60 5.13
N PRO A 347 -11.59 2.90 5.92
CA PRO A 347 -12.54 1.88 6.40
C PRO A 347 -13.29 1.09 5.32
N ALA A 348 -13.02 1.35 4.04
CA ALA A 348 -13.48 0.56 2.91
C ALA A 348 -12.44 -0.45 2.35
N VAL A 349 -11.27 -0.59 2.99
CA VAL A 349 -10.18 -1.45 2.50
C VAL A 349 -9.84 -2.53 3.54
N PHE A 350 -10.11 -3.79 3.18
CA PHE A 350 -9.93 -5.04 3.94
C PHE A 350 -11.13 -5.55 4.77
N SER A 351 -12.28 -5.68 4.12
CA SER A 351 -12.90 -7.00 3.96
C SER A 351 -13.37 -7.10 2.50
N ARG A 352 -13.31 -8.31 1.93
CA ARG A 352 -13.29 -8.67 0.49
C ARG A 352 -11.86 -8.94 0.02
N LEU A 353 -11.61 -10.24 -0.13
CA LEU A 353 -10.76 -10.96 -1.08
C LEU A 353 -9.73 -10.12 -1.89
N PRO A 354 -8.61 -10.70 -2.37
CA PRO A 354 -8.18 -10.25 -3.70
C PRO A 354 -9.40 -10.39 -4.58
N ALA A 355 -9.86 -9.32 -5.20
CA ALA A 355 -10.75 -9.58 -6.31
C ALA A 355 -9.95 -10.48 -7.28
N PRO A 356 -10.53 -11.62 -7.70
CA PRO A 356 -9.83 -12.82 -8.18
C PRO A 356 -8.86 -12.71 -9.37
N ARG A 357 -8.01 -11.72 -9.60
CA ARG A 357 -7.77 -11.20 -10.98
C ARG A 357 -8.97 -10.40 -11.50
N ASP A 358 -9.99 -10.13 -10.67
CA ASP A 358 -11.27 -9.56 -11.14
C ASP A 358 -11.57 -8.10 -10.72
N PHE A 359 -10.77 -7.42 -9.86
CA PHE A 359 -11.00 -5.97 -9.63
C PHE A 359 -10.19 -5.16 -10.61
N ASP A 360 -10.90 -4.77 -11.63
CA ASP A 360 -10.41 -3.92 -12.67
C ASP A 360 -10.40 -2.46 -12.18
N TYR A 361 -9.28 -1.98 -11.64
CA TYR A 361 -9.19 -0.59 -11.18
C TYR A 361 -9.46 0.44 -12.28
N SER A 362 -9.11 0.14 -13.53
CA SER A 362 -9.37 1.05 -14.64
C SER A 362 -10.87 1.15 -14.90
N GLN A 363 -11.56 0.02 -14.99
CA GLN A 363 -13.02 -0.04 -15.10
C GLN A 363 -13.70 0.61 -13.88
N ALA A 364 -13.22 0.35 -12.67
CA ALA A 364 -13.79 0.95 -11.46
C ALA A 364 -13.60 2.47 -11.44
N ALA A 365 -12.44 2.99 -11.88
CA ALA A 365 -12.21 4.43 -12.06
C ALA A 365 -13.20 5.03 -13.06
N ILE A 366 -13.43 4.33 -14.18
CA ILE A 366 -14.37 4.77 -15.21
C ILE A 366 -15.79 4.83 -14.67
N GLU A 367 -16.25 3.71 -14.11
CA GLU A 367 -17.61 3.59 -13.57
C GLU A 367 -17.87 4.57 -12.42
N THR A 368 -16.87 4.86 -11.58
CA THR A 368 -16.98 5.86 -10.49
C THR A 368 -17.36 7.24 -11.01
N ILE A 369 -16.78 7.62 -12.15
CA ILE A 369 -17.00 8.93 -12.76
C ILE A 369 -18.26 8.91 -13.61
N GLU A 370 -18.44 7.93 -14.50
CA GLU A 370 -19.58 7.88 -15.42
C GLU A 370 -20.93 7.83 -14.67
N ARG A 371 -21.01 7.17 -13.50
CA ARG A 371 -22.22 7.13 -12.66
C ARG A 371 -22.72 8.49 -12.18
N GLN A 372 -21.89 9.53 -12.24
CA GLN A 372 -22.26 10.89 -11.82
C GLN A 372 -23.05 11.65 -12.90
N PHE A 373 -23.13 11.11 -14.11
CA PHE A 373 -23.71 11.77 -15.28
C PHE A 373 -24.88 10.95 -15.83
N ARG A 374 -25.92 11.62 -16.34
CA ARG A 374 -27.10 10.93 -16.89
C ARG A 374 -26.90 10.51 -18.34
N SER A 375 -26.03 11.22 -19.07
CA SER A 375 -25.66 10.93 -20.44
C SER A 375 -24.24 11.40 -20.73
N PRO A 376 -23.62 10.95 -21.84
CA PRO A 376 -22.27 11.39 -22.20
C PRO A 376 -22.13 12.90 -22.41
N GLU A 377 -23.19 13.57 -22.89
CA GLU A 377 -23.20 15.03 -23.10
C GLU A 377 -23.14 15.81 -21.78
N ASP A 378 -23.66 15.24 -20.69
CA ASP A 378 -23.60 15.84 -19.35
C ASP A 378 -22.17 15.84 -18.77
N PHE A 379 -21.23 15.12 -19.38
CA PHE A 379 -19.87 14.97 -18.85
C PHE A 379 -19.10 16.30 -18.77
N GLY A 380 -19.53 17.32 -19.52
CA GLY A 380 -19.10 18.71 -19.35
C GLY A 380 -18.39 19.29 -20.57
N SER A 381 -17.79 20.48 -20.41
CA SER A 381 -17.17 21.23 -21.51
C SER A 381 -15.92 20.56 -22.09
N TRP A 382 -15.57 20.94 -23.34
CA TRP A 382 -14.33 20.55 -24.00
C TRP A 382 -13.11 20.99 -23.19
N ALA A 383 -12.49 20.03 -22.50
CA ALA A 383 -11.36 20.27 -21.61
C ALA A 383 -10.42 19.07 -21.60
N TYR A 384 -9.11 19.32 -21.52
CA TYR A 384 -8.11 18.26 -21.58
C TYR A 384 -8.25 17.17 -20.50
N PRO A 385 -8.64 17.43 -19.23
CA PRO A 385 -8.70 16.36 -18.23
C PRO A 385 -9.77 15.32 -18.58
N ARG A 386 -10.88 15.77 -19.18
CA ARG A 386 -11.92 14.88 -19.73
C ARG A 386 -11.41 14.10 -20.92
N GLY A 387 -10.74 14.77 -21.86
CA GLY A 387 -10.11 14.12 -23.01
C GLY A 387 -9.12 13.04 -22.62
N LEU A 388 -8.29 13.31 -21.60
CA LEU A 388 -7.33 12.37 -21.03
C LEU A 388 -8.03 11.16 -20.39
N PHE A 389 -9.01 11.40 -19.53
CA PHE A 389 -9.77 10.35 -18.87
C PHE A 389 -10.45 9.43 -19.89
N LEU A 390 -11.10 10.02 -20.90
CA LEU A 390 -11.74 9.28 -21.99
C LEU A 390 -10.74 8.54 -22.89
N TYR A 391 -9.53 9.06 -23.07
CA TYR A 391 -8.46 8.31 -23.73
C TYR A 391 -8.04 7.09 -22.89
N GLY A 392 -7.98 7.23 -21.57
CA GLY A 392 -7.86 6.10 -20.64
C GLY A 392 -9.00 5.09 -20.81
N SER A 393 -10.26 5.55 -20.88
CA SER A 393 -11.42 4.70 -21.15
C SER A 393 -11.31 3.95 -22.48
N TYR A 394 -10.73 4.58 -23.51
CA TYR A 394 -10.46 3.91 -24.77
C TYR A 394 -9.46 2.75 -24.62
N LEU A 395 -8.41 2.90 -23.80
CA LEU A 395 -7.46 1.80 -23.54
C LEU A 395 -8.16 0.62 -22.86
N VAL A 396 -9.07 0.89 -21.91
CA VAL A 396 -9.90 -0.15 -21.28
C VAL A 396 -10.85 -0.79 -22.29
N TYR A 397 -11.44 -0.03 -23.21
CA TYR A 397 -12.20 -0.57 -24.33
C TYR A 397 -11.36 -1.53 -25.18
N LYS A 398 -10.13 -1.16 -25.55
CA LYS A 398 -9.24 -2.02 -26.34
C LYS A 398 -8.92 -3.35 -25.65
N ARG A 399 -8.83 -3.35 -24.33
CA ARG A 399 -8.61 -4.58 -23.56
C ARG A 399 -9.87 -5.42 -23.40
N THR A 400 -11.01 -4.79 -23.09
CA THR A 400 -12.24 -5.48 -22.67
C THR A 400 -13.20 -5.80 -23.81
N GLY A 401 -13.15 -5.04 -24.90
CA GLY A 401 -14.17 -5.05 -25.94
C GLY A 401 -15.53 -4.50 -25.51
N ASN A 402 -15.64 -3.89 -24.32
CA ASN A 402 -16.90 -3.32 -23.84
C ASN A 402 -17.22 -2.02 -24.58
N HIS A 403 -18.11 -2.11 -25.57
CA HIS A 403 -18.51 -1.00 -26.42
C HIS A 403 -19.15 0.18 -25.67
N ALA A 404 -19.66 -0.02 -24.44
CA ALA A 404 -20.21 1.07 -23.64
C ALA A 404 -19.21 2.23 -23.44
N TYR A 405 -17.93 1.94 -23.26
CA TYR A 405 -16.89 2.97 -23.14
C TYR A 405 -16.71 3.75 -24.45
N LEU A 406 -16.69 3.06 -25.59
CA LEU A 406 -16.58 3.70 -26.90
C LEU A 406 -17.81 4.56 -27.20
N ASP A 407 -18.99 4.08 -26.84
CA ASP A 407 -20.26 4.80 -27.00
C ASP A 407 -20.31 6.06 -26.13
N PHE A 408 -19.81 5.99 -24.89
CA PHE A 408 -19.69 7.15 -24.00
C PHE A 408 -18.70 8.19 -24.58
N ILE A 409 -17.51 7.76 -25.03
CA ILE A 409 -16.54 8.63 -25.69
C ILE A 409 -17.18 9.30 -26.91
N LYS A 410 -17.88 8.52 -27.74
CA LYS A 410 -18.55 9.00 -28.95
C LYS A 410 -19.62 10.05 -28.63
N GLY A 411 -20.50 9.78 -27.66
CA GLY A 411 -21.56 10.70 -27.26
C GLY A 411 -21.02 12.04 -26.77
N TRP A 412 -19.98 12.03 -25.93
CA TRP A 412 -19.34 13.26 -25.46
C TRP A 412 -18.69 14.04 -26.62
N VAL A 413 -17.93 13.35 -27.50
CA VAL A 413 -17.29 14.00 -28.66
C VAL A 413 -18.31 14.57 -29.63
N ASP A 414 -19.35 13.82 -29.99
CA ASP A 414 -20.40 14.28 -30.91
C ASP A 414 -21.13 15.51 -30.38
N SER A 415 -21.31 15.63 -29.06
CA SER A 415 -21.92 16.81 -28.44
C SER A 415 -21.15 18.11 -28.75
N HIS A 416 -19.85 18.00 -29.01
CA HIS A 416 -18.95 19.11 -29.30
C HIS A 416 -18.72 19.36 -30.80
N LEU A 417 -19.30 18.54 -31.67
CA LEU A 417 -19.23 18.69 -33.13
C LEU A 417 -20.57 19.16 -33.72
N ASP A 418 -20.53 19.95 -34.78
CA ASP A 418 -21.70 20.18 -35.64
C ASP A 418 -21.98 18.98 -36.57
N ALA A 419 -22.98 19.11 -37.45
CA ALA A 419 -23.38 18.02 -38.34
C ALA A 419 -22.29 17.70 -39.39
N GLU A 420 -21.45 18.67 -39.71
CA GLU A 420 -20.36 18.59 -40.68
C GLU A 420 -19.02 18.14 -40.06
N GLY A 421 -18.95 18.05 -38.72
CA GLY A 421 -17.75 17.65 -37.99
C GLY A 421 -16.85 18.82 -37.58
N HIS A 422 -17.35 20.05 -37.60
CA HIS A 422 -16.62 21.20 -37.05
C HIS A 422 -16.71 21.26 -35.53
N LEU A 423 -15.59 21.57 -34.90
CA LEU A 423 -15.51 21.73 -33.46
C LEU A 423 -16.21 23.03 -33.05
N LYS A 424 -17.15 22.95 -32.11
CA LYS A 424 -17.89 24.12 -31.58
C LYS A 424 -17.07 25.04 -30.67
N HIS A 425 -15.78 24.75 -30.48
CA HIS A 425 -14.90 25.39 -29.51
C HIS A 425 -13.66 25.97 -30.17
N ASN A 426 -13.14 27.06 -29.60
CA ASN A 426 -11.91 27.67 -30.07
C ASN A 426 -10.68 26.84 -29.69
N ILE A 427 -9.68 26.86 -30.57
CA ILE A 427 -8.37 26.23 -30.35
C ILE A 427 -7.36 27.37 -30.10
N ASP A 428 -7.53 28.04 -28.96
CA ASP A 428 -6.76 29.20 -28.51
C ASP A 428 -5.81 28.91 -27.33
N SER A 429 -5.86 27.68 -26.82
CA SER A 429 -4.94 27.07 -25.84
C SER A 429 -4.50 25.69 -26.33
N LEU A 430 -3.27 25.28 -26.04
CA LEU A 430 -2.83 23.90 -26.27
C LEU A 430 -3.66 22.91 -25.44
N ASP A 431 -4.17 23.33 -24.27
CA ASP A 431 -5.11 22.53 -23.46
C ASP A 431 -6.38 22.14 -24.24
N SER A 432 -6.80 22.93 -25.22
CA SER A 432 -7.93 22.59 -26.07
C SER A 432 -7.59 21.47 -27.09
N MET A 433 -6.33 21.06 -27.23
CA MET A 433 -5.90 20.08 -28.23
C MET A 433 -5.91 18.64 -27.73
N LEU A 434 -5.64 18.37 -26.44
CA LEU A 434 -5.44 16.98 -25.97
C LEU A 434 -6.63 16.07 -26.26
N ALA A 435 -7.85 16.57 -26.04
CA ALA A 435 -9.09 15.83 -26.31
C ALA A 435 -9.25 15.47 -27.80
N GLY A 436 -8.56 16.15 -28.71
CA GLY A 436 -8.53 15.84 -30.13
C GLY A 436 -7.96 14.46 -30.46
N ASN A 437 -7.20 13.84 -29.54
CA ASN A 437 -6.77 12.44 -29.70
C ASN A 437 -7.98 11.50 -29.88
N LEU A 438 -9.13 11.85 -29.30
CA LEU A 438 -10.37 11.08 -29.43
C LEU A 438 -10.95 11.15 -30.84
N PHE A 439 -10.69 12.20 -31.62
CA PHE A 439 -11.10 12.23 -33.03
C PHE A 439 -10.38 11.14 -33.83
N ILE A 440 -9.09 10.95 -33.59
CA ILE A 440 -8.29 9.91 -34.26
C ILE A 440 -8.77 8.52 -33.84
N VAL A 441 -9.04 8.34 -32.55
CA VAL A 441 -9.64 7.11 -32.01
C VAL A 441 -10.95 6.80 -32.70
N LEU A 442 -11.90 7.73 -32.69
CA LEU A 442 -13.24 7.51 -33.22
C LEU A 442 -13.22 7.34 -34.74
N TYR A 443 -12.37 8.08 -35.48
CA TYR A 443 -12.17 7.84 -36.91
C TYR A 443 -11.69 6.41 -37.19
N ARG A 444 -10.72 5.91 -36.41
CA ARG A 444 -10.19 4.55 -36.59
C ARG A 444 -11.25 3.49 -36.33
N GLU A 445 -12.05 3.64 -35.28
CA GLU A 445 -13.07 2.67 -34.87
C GLU A 445 -14.36 2.73 -35.72
N THR A 446 -14.73 3.91 -36.26
CA THR A 446 -16.03 4.10 -36.93
C THR A 446 -15.95 4.43 -38.43
N LYS A 447 -14.82 4.99 -38.89
CA LYS A 447 -14.66 5.57 -40.24
C LYS A 447 -15.62 6.73 -40.55
N ASP A 448 -16.21 7.36 -39.54
CA ASP A 448 -17.00 8.58 -39.70
C ASP A 448 -16.07 9.77 -40.00
N GLU A 449 -16.22 10.35 -41.18
CA GLU A 449 -15.39 11.45 -41.69
C GLU A 449 -15.53 12.74 -40.87
N ARG A 450 -16.60 12.92 -40.07
CA ARG A 450 -16.72 14.08 -39.17
C ARG A 450 -15.54 14.18 -38.20
N TYR A 451 -15.03 13.04 -37.73
CA TYR A 451 -13.87 13.02 -36.83
C TYR A 451 -12.57 13.38 -37.56
N HIS A 452 -12.43 13.01 -38.83
CA HIS A 452 -11.30 13.45 -39.64
C HIS A 452 -11.36 14.96 -39.88
N THR A 453 -12.53 15.52 -40.22
CA THR A 453 -12.75 16.98 -40.34
C THR A 453 -12.35 17.72 -39.06
N ALA A 454 -12.73 17.21 -37.87
CA ALA A 454 -12.34 17.78 -36.59
C ALA A 454 -10.82 17.71 -36.33
N ALA A 455 -10.18 16.58 -36.66
CA ALA A 455 -8.75 16.41 -36.52
C ALA A 455 -7.94 17.34 -37.45
N VAL A 456 -8.42 17.57 -38.68
CA VAL A 456 -7.83 18.51 -39.65
C VAL A 456 -7.82 19.93 -39.08
N GLN A 457 -8.93 20.40 -38.48
CA GLN A 457 -8.99 21.73 -37.86
C GLN A 457 -7.90 21.92 -36.81
N MET A 458 -7.66 20.91 -35.96
CA MET A 458 -6.62 20.97 -34.94
C MET A 458 -5.21 20.97 -35.52
N ARG A 459 -4.95 20.12 -36.52
CA ARG A 459 -3.66 20.10 -37.21
C ARG A 459 -3.40 21.43 -37.89
N GLU A 460 -4.34 21.93 -38.70
CA GLU A 460 -4.15 23.15 -39.48
C GLU A 460 -4.03 24.38 -38.59
N ARG A 461 -4.67 24.37 -37.41
CA ARG A 461 -4.51 25.42 -36.43
C ARG A 461 -3.04 25.61 -36.01
N LEU A 462 -2.21 24.57 -35.98
CA LEU A 462 -0.78 24.66 -35.64
C LEU A 462 0.05 25.48 -36.64
N ASN A 463 -0.42 25.64 -37.89
CA ASN A 463 0.22 26.49 -38.89
C ASN A 463 0.13 27.97 -38.54
N THR A 464 -0.92 28.36 -37.83
CA THR A 464 -1.21 29.76 -37.45
C THR A 464 -1.10 30.00 -35.94
N TYR A 465 -0.73 28.97 -35.17
CA TYR A 465 -0.60 29.09 -33.72
C TYR A 465 0.61 29.96 -33.39
N PRO A 466 0.50 30.91 -32.45
CA PRO A 466 1.60 31.81 -32.13
C PRO A 466 2.77 31.06 -31.51
N ARG A 467 3.98 31.54 -31.81
CA ARG A 467 5.24 30.89 -31.48
C ARG A 467 6.26 31.89 -30.97
N THR A 468 7.20 31.43 -30.17
CA THR A 468 8.41 32.18 -29.78
C THR A 468 9.26 32.48 -31.02
N LYS A 469 10.29 33.32 -30.88
CA LYS A 469 11.19 33.66 -32.00
C LYS A 469 11.90 32.43 -32.56
N GLU A 470 12.18 31.44 -31.72
CA GLU A 470 12.79 30.16 -32.12
C GLU A 470 11.78 29.15 -32.67
N GLY A 471 10.49 29.50 -32.67
CA GLY A 471 9.42 28.70 -33.26
C GLY A 471 8.75 27.72 -32.31
N ALA A 472 8.97 27.83 -31.00
CA ALA A 472 8.27 27.02 -30.00
C ALA A 472 6.83 27.50 -29.86
N VAL A 473 5.84 26.60 -29.89
CA VAL A 473 4.42 26.97 -29.74
C VAL A 473 4.16 27.59 -28.37
N TRP A 474 3.39 28.67 -28.32
CA TRP A 474 2.97 29.21 -27.02
C TRP A 474 2.01 28.26 -26.32
N HIS A 475 1.95 28.31 -24.99
CA HIS A 475 1.00 27.50 -24.22
C HIS A 475 -0.46 27.88 -24.52
N ALA A 476 -0.73 29.18 -24.64
CA ALA A 476 -2.00 29.71 -25.10
C ALA A 476 -1.81 31.05 -25.81
N THR A 477 -2.76 31.45 -26.65
CA THR A 477 -2.78 32.78 -27.27
C THR A 477 -2.80 33.91 -26.23
N SER A 478 -3.38 33.65 -25.05
CA SER A 478 -3.40 34.54 -23.89
C SER A 478 -2.11 34.48 -23.03
N ARG A 479 -1.15 33.62 -23.37
CA ARG A 479 0.12 33.41 -22.68
C ARG A 479 1.28 33.74 -23.63
N GLN A 480 1.32 35.01 -24.04
CA GLN A 480 2.30 35.47 -25.01
C GLN A 480 3.73 35.14 -24.56
N TRP A 481 4.53 34.62 -25.49
CA TRP A 481 5.94 34.25 -25.30
C TRP A 481 6.21 33.08 -24.35
N GLN A 482 5.17 32.44 -23.79
CA GLN A 482 5.34 31.42 -22.76
C GLN A 482 5.23 30.01 -23.30
N THR A 483 6.15 29.14 -22.90
CA THR A 483 6.14 27.70 -23.16
C THR A 483 6.10 26.94 -21.84
N TRP A 484 5.08 26.10 -21.63
CA TRP A 484 4.88 25.31 -20.40
C TRP A 484 4.94 23.83 -20.74
N LEU A 485 5.70 23.02 -19.99
CA LEU A 485 5.92 21.59 -20.29
C LEU A 485 4.64 20.83 -20.64
N ASP A 486 3.55 21.14 -19.95
CA ASP A 486 2.19 20.64 -20.15
C ASP A 486 1.80 20.63 -21.63
N GLY A 487 2.05 21.75 -22.33
CA GLY A 487 1.67 21.97 -23.72
C GLY A 487 2.23 20.94 -24.70
N ILE A 488 3.36 20.31 -24.36
CA ILE A 488 3.94 19.23 -25.18
C ILE A 488 3.03 18.01 -25.19
N TYR A 489 2.53 17.58 -24.03
CA TYR A 489 1.59 16.46 -23.99
C TYR A 489 0.23 16.82 -24.58
N MET A 490 -0.21 18.07 -24.41
CA MET A 490 -1.51 18.49 -24.93
C MET A 490 -1.60 18.44 -26.46
N SER A 491 -0.48 18.58 -27.17
CA SER A 491 -0.48 18.80 -28.64
C SER A 491 0.41 17.87 -29.45
N MET A 492 1.57 17.43 -28.93
CA MET A 492 2.54 16.68 -29.73
C MET A 492 2.13 15.21 -29.98
N PRO A 493 1.62 14.45 -28.99
CA PRO A 493 1.06 13.12 -29.25
C PRO A 493 -0.10 13.16 -30.25
N LEU A 494 -0.94 14.20 -30.20
CA LEU A 494 -2.02 14.41 -31.18
C LEU A 494 -1.45 14.56 -32.59
N LEU A 495 -0.48 15.45 -32.79
CA LEU A 495 0.12 15.71 -34.10
C LEU A 495 0.81 14.45 -34.66
N ALA A 496 1.56 13.73 -33.83
CA ALA A 496 2.21 12.48 -34.23
C ALA A 496 1.19 11.41 -34.68
N ARG A 497 0.12 11.21 -33.89
CA ARG A 497 -0.97 10.28 -34.21
C ARG A 497 -1.73 10.71 -35.46
N TYR A 498 -1.93 12.02 -35.67
CA TYR A 498 -2.55 12.56 -36.87
C TYR A 498 -1.71 12.21 -38.10
N GLY A 499 -0.40 12.52 -38.07
CA GLY A 499 0.52 12.24 -39.16
C GLY A 499 0.53 10.76 -39.56
N GLN A 500 0.61 9.87 -38.56
CA GLN A 500 0.55 8.42 -38.77
C GLN A 500 -0.77 7.94 -39.40
N THR A 501 -1.90 8.58 -39.07
CA THR A 501 -3.23 8.14 -39.51
C THR A 501 -3.61 8.68 -40.88
N PHE A 502 -3.27 9.94 -41.16
CA PHE A 502 -3.77 10.69 -42.32
C PHE A 502 -2.66 11.06 -43.32
N ASN A 503 -1.54 10.34 -43.29
CA ASN A 503 -0.43 10.48 -44.24
C ASN A 503 0.24 11.86 -44.24
N ASP A 504 0.42 12.45 -43.04
CA ASP A 504 1.15 13.72 -42.80
C ASP A 504 2.38 13.49 -41.90
N SER A 505 2.90 12.26 -41.88
CA SER A 505 4.01 11.86 -40.98
C SER A 505 5.29 12.66 -41.19
N GLN A 506 5.62 13.10 -42.41
CA GLN A 506 6.84 13.85 -42.64
C GLN A 506 6.85 15.16 -41.83
N TYR A 507 5.85 16.01 -42.04
CA TYR A 507 5.70 17.26 -41.28
C TYR A 507 5.50 16.98 -39.79
N ALA A 508 4.61 16.04 -39.45
CA ALA A 508 4.29 15.76 -38.06
C ALA A 508 5.52 15.31 -37.27
N ASN A 509 6.33 14.39 -37.80
CA ASN A 509 7.51 13.88 -37.11
C ASN A 509 8.56 14.98 -36.89
N ASP A 510 8.84 15.79 -37.92
CA ASP A 510 9.81 16.90 -37.83
C ASP A 510 9.35 17.97 -36.83
N GLU A 511 8.05 18.29 -36.82
CA GLU A 511 7.51 19.32 -35.95
C GLU A 511 7.45 18.84 -34.49
N VAL A 512 7.01 17.60 -34.22
CA VAL A 512 6.97 17.10 -32.83
C VAL A 512 8.35 16.98 -32.21
N THR A 513 9.37 16.50 -32.96
CA THR A 513 10.73 16.42 -32.42
C THR A 513 11.32 17.81 -32.19
N LYS A 514 11.07 18.76 -33.12
CA LYS A 514 11.48 20.15 -32.95
C LYS A 514 10.87 20.79 -31.71
N GLN A 515 9.56 20.66 -31.49
CA GLN A 515 8.91 21.28 -30.33
C GLN A 515 9.41 20.69 -29.01
N ILE A 516 9.51 19.37 -28.92
CA ILE A 516 10.06 18.68 -27.73
C ILE A 516 11.45 19.23 -27.40
N LEU A 517 12.34 19.31 -28.40
CA LEU A 517 13.72 19.76 -28.20
C LEU A 517 13.83 21.26 -27.89
N LEU A 518 12.99 22.11 -28.49
CA LEU A 518 12.95 23.53 -28.16
C LEU A 518 12.50 23.76 -26.71
N TYR A 519 11.53 22.99 -26.22
CA TYR A 519 11.11 23.05 -24.83
C TYR A 519 12.22 22.57 -23.90
N ALA A 520 12.88 21.44 -24.21
CA ALA A 520 14.02 20.97 -23.41
C ALA A 520 15.19 21.95 -23.40
N LYS A 521 15.48 22.62 -24.52
CA LYS A 521 16.57 23.59 -24.62
C LYS A 521 16.48 24.66 -23.54
N HIS A 522 15.27 25.10 -23.23
CA HIS A 522 15.01 26.11 -22.21
C HIS A 522 14.76 25.45 -20.86
N LEU A 523 13.78 24.56 -20.76
CA LEU A 523 13.24 24.10 -19.48
C LEU A 523 14.11 23.06 -18.76
N ASN A 524 15.10 22.44 -19.42
CA ASN A 524 15.88 21.36 -18.83
C ASN A 524 16.92 21.86 -17.81
N ASP A 525 16.92 21.30 -16.60
CA ASP A 525 18.03 21.46 -15.65
C ASP A 525 18.88 20.18 -15.62
N PRO A 526 20.06 20.16 -16.28
CA PRO A 526 20.91 18.97 -16.29
C PRO A 526 21.52 18.65 -14.92
N THR A 527 21.50 19.58 -13.97
CA THR A 527 22.09 19.39 -12.63
C THR A 527 21.24 18.46 -11.78
N SER A 528 19.93 18.74 -11.68
CA SER A 528 18.97 17.85 -11.02
C SER A 528 18.56 16.69 -11.92
N GLY A 529 18.58 16.89 -13.24
CA GLY A 529 17.97 16.01 -14.23
C GLY A 529 16.46 16.24 -14.41
N LEU A 530 15.88 17.20 -13.69
CA LEU A 530 14.48 17.61 -13.77
C LEU A 530 14.30 18.77 -14.76
N MET A 531 13.05 19.22 -14.93
CA MET A 531 12.71 20.30 -15.86
C MET A 531 11.80 21.33 -15.19
N TYR A 532 12.09 22.61 -15.40
CA TYR A 532 11.26 23.71 -14.92
C TYR A 532 9.88 23.70 -15.58
N HIS A 533 8.84 24.12 -14.86
CA HIS A 533 7.47 24.12 -15.36
C HIS A 533 7.31 24.98 -16.63
N ALA A 534 7.84 26.20 -16.63
CA ALA A 534 7.61 27.16 -17.71
C ALA A 534 8.80 28.07 -18.01
N TYR A 535 8.78 28.63 -19.22
CA TYR A 535 9.73 29.60 -19.77
C TYR A 535 8.95 30.76 -20.38
N ASP A 536 9.39 32.00 -20.17
CA ASP A 536 8.86 33.19 -20.82
C ASP A 536 9.95 33.86 -21.65
N GLU A 537 9.91 33.76 -22.98
CA GLU A 537 10.93 34.38 -23.85
C GLU A 537 11.05 35.89 -23.66
N SER A 538 9.97 36.55 -23.21
CA SER A 538 9.98 38.00 -22.94
C SER A 538 10.64 38.38 -21.62
N GLY A 539 10.70 37.45 -20.65
CA GLY A 539 11.17 37.70 -19.28
C GLY A 539 10.29 38.66 -18.48
N GLN A 540 9.04 38.92 -18.90
CA GLN A 540 8.16 39.93 -18.28
C GLN A 540 7.27 39.34 -17.19
N GLN A 541 7.06 38.02 -17.17
CA GLN A 541 6.28 37.40 -16.13
C GLN A 541 6.97 37.47 -14.75
N PRO A 542 6.22 37.72 -13.66
CA PRO A 542 6.80 37.88 -12.34
C PRO A 542 7.46 36.61 -11.78
N TRP A 543 7.10 35.44 -12.31
CA TRP A 543 7.69 34.15 -11.94
C TRP A 543 8.96 33.82 -12.75
N ALA A 544 9.26 34.57 -13.81
CA ALA A 544 10.39 34.27 -14.69
C ALA A 544 11.69 34.79 -14.08
N ASP A 545 12.69 33.90 -13.98
CA ASP A 545 14.01 34.27 -13.52
C ASP A 545 14.66 35.32 -14.46
N PRO A 546 15.24 36.42 -13.95
CA PRO A 546 15.77 37.49 -14.81
C PRO A 546 16.90 37.09 -15.75
N ALA A 547 17.64 36.01 -15.46
CA ALA A 547 18.79 35.58 -16.26
C ALA A 547 18.43 34.45 -17.23
N THR A 548 17.58 33.52 -16.80
CA THR A 548 17.25 32.29 -17.53
C THR A 548 15.83 32.27 -18.09
N HIS A 549 14.97 33.15 -17.57
CA HIS A 549 13.54 33.28 -17.86
C HIS A 549 12.68 32.03 -17.59
N HIS A 550 13.20 31.06 -16.81
CA HIS A 550 12.42 29.92 -16.35
C HIS A 550 11.65 30.24 -15.07
N SER A 551 10.59 29.46 -14.82
CA SER A 551 9.93 29.36 -13.52
C SER A 551 10.86 28.80 -12.45
N SER A 552 10.57 29.03 -11.18
CA SER A 552 11.49 28.69 -10.08
C SER A 552 11.42 27.25 -9.54
N GLN A 553 10.39 26.47 -9.88
CA GLN A 553 10.13 25.16 -9.25
C GLN A 553 10.04 24.02 -10.26
N PHE A 554 10.41 22.82 -9.79
CA PHE A 554 10.23 21.54 -10.48
C PHE A 554 8.87 20.92 -10.12
N TRP A 555 7.81 21.46 -10.71
CA TRP A 555 6.46 20.97 -10.46
C TRP A 555 6.23 19.60 -11.11
N CYS A 556 5.77 18.65 -10.30
CA CYS A 556 5.75 17.24 -10.65
C CYS A 556 4.93 16.91 -11.91
N ARG A 557 3.71 17.44 -12.03
CA ARG A 557 2.81 17.06 -13.13
C ARG A 557 3.25 17.64 -14.47
N ALA A 558 3.81 18.86 -14.51
CA ALA A 558 4.40 19.43 -15.72
C ALA A 558 5.52 18.55 -16.28
N ILE A 559 6.43 18.09 -15.41
CA ILE A 559 7.49 17.15 -15.79
C ILE A 559 6.90 15.81 -16.24
N GLY A 560 5.80 15.38 -15.60
CA GLY A 560 5.10 14.14 -15.95
C GLY A 560 4.56 14.20 -17.37
N TRP A 561 3.91 15.31 -17.74
CA TRP A 561 3.34 15.49 -19.08
C TRP A 561 4.42 15.37 -20.14
N TYR A 562 5.54 16.04 -19.90
CA TYR A 562 6.67 15.99 -20.81
C TYR A 562 7.23 14.56 -20.96
N GLY A 563 7.39 13.83 -19.85
CA GLY A 563 7.82 12.42 -19.86
C GLY A 563 6.88 11.52 -20.67
N MET A 564 5.57 11.60 -20.40
CA MET A 564 4.55 10.84 -21.14
C MET A 564 4.56 11.17 -22.64
N ALA A 565 4.68 12.45 -22.99
CA ALA A 565 4.65 12.89 -24.37
C ALA A 565 5.81 12.30 -25.19
N ILE A 566 7.03 12.30 -24.64
CA ILE A 566 8.19 11.81 -25.38
C ILE A 566 8.06 10.31 -25.63
N VAL A 567 7.67 9.51 -24.62
CA VAL A 567 7.54 8.06 -24.81
C VAL A 567 6.44 7.72 -25.83
N ASP A 568 5.31 8.44 -25.80
CA ASP A 568 4.22 8.27 -26.77
C ASP A 568 4.63 8.69 -28.19
N VAL A 569 5.40 9.77 -28.34
CA VAL A 569 5.93 10.20 -29.65
C VAL A 569 6.97 9.22 -30.17
N LEU A 570 7.85 8.71 -29.31
CA LEU A 570 8.88 7.72 -29.66
C LEU A 570 8.31 6.38 -30.14
N ASP A 571 7.05 6.07 -29.80
CA ASP A 571 6.32 4.91 -30.32
C ASP A 571 5.86 5.08 -31.77
N ILE A 572 5.80 6.32 -32.25
CA ILE A 572 5.23 6.68 -33.55
C ILE A 572 6.32 7.05 -34.54
N ILE A 573 7.32 7.84 -34.13
CA ILE A 573 8.34 8.34 -35.06
C ILE A 573 9.27 7.22 -35.57
N PRO A 574 9.75 7.31 -36.83
CA PRO A 574 10.66 6.33 -37.42
C PRO A 574 11.94 6.16 -36.60
N ARG A 575 12.47 4.92 -36.56
CA ARG A 575 13.70 4.60 -35.82
C ARG A 575 14.94 5.34 -36.34
N ASP A 576 14.95 5.71 -37.61
CA ASP A 576 16.00 6.42 -38.32
C ASP A 576 15.79 7.94 -38.39
N HIS A 577 14.77 8.47 -37.69
CA HIS A 577 14.57 9.91 -37.61
C HIS A 577 15.79 10.60 -36.95
N PRO A 578 16.37 11.66 -37.56
CA PRO A 578 17.68 12.18 -37.18
C PRO A 578 17.76 12.74 -35.75
N GLN A 579 16.63 13.14 -35.17
CA GLN A 579 16.55 13.68 -33.81
C GLN A 579 16.08 12.66 -32.76
N ARG A 580 15.78 11.42 -33.16
CA ARG A 580 15.22 10.41 -32.26
C ARG A 580 16.11 10.13 -31.06
N ASP A 581 17.42 10.04 -31.26
CA ASP A 581 18.38 9.74 -30.19
C ASP A 581 18.42 10.86 -29.12
N GLN A 582 18.16 12.10 -29.52
CA GLN A 582 18.07 13.22 -28.57
C GLN A 582 16.83 13.08 -27.67
N LEU A 583 15.70 12.63 -28.22
CA LEU A 583 14.50 12.32 -27.44
C LEU A 583 14.74 11.14 -26.49
N VAL A 584 15.43 10.09 -26.94
CA VAL A 584 15.80 8.95 -26.09
C VAL A 584 16.70 9.40 -24.93
N ALA A 585 17.67 10.28 -25.20
CA ALA A 585 18.54 10.84 -24.16
C ALA A 585 17.75 11.63 -23.10
N LEU A 586 16.72 12.39 -23.51
CA LEU A 586 15.83 13.07 -22.57
C LEU A 586 15.04 12.08 -21.69
N VAL A 587 14.50 11.00 -22.27
CA VAL A 587 13.83 9.93 -21.50
C VAL A 587 14.79 9.29 -20.50
N GLN A 588 16.02 8.97 -20.91
CA GLN A 588 17.04 8.40 -20.04
C GLN A 588 17.38 9.33 -18.87
N GLN A 589 17.47 10.63 -19.11
CA GLN A 589 17.70 11.63 -18.07
C GLN A 589 16.52 11.68 -17.09
N LEU A 590 15.29 11.79 -17.60
CA LEU A 590 14.09 11.85 -16.77
C LEU A 590 13.91 10.59 -15.92
N VAL A 591 14.11 9.40 -16.48
CA VAL A 591 14.02 8.14 -15.71
C VAL A 591 15.07 8.08 -14.59
N LYS A 592 16.29 8.57 -14.84
CA LYS A 592 17.31 8.72 -13.79
C LYS A 592 16.85 9.68 -12.69
N ALA A 593 16.26 10.81 -13.07
CA ALA A 593 15.73 11.78 -12.11
C ALA A 593 14.54 11.21 -11.32
N TYR A 594 13.57 10.56 -11.98
CA TYR A 594 12.45 9.91 -11.30
C TYR A 594 12.95 8.86 -10.31
N ALA A 595 13.92 8.02 -10.68
CA ALA A 595 14.51 7.06 -9.75
C ALA A 595 15.22 7.72 -8.56
N LYS A 596 15.92 8.84 -8.79
CA LYS A 596 16.64 9.60 -7.75
C LYS A 596 15.70 10.26 -6.74
N TYR A 597 14.58 10.82 -7.20
CA TYR A 597 13.64 11.59 -6.38
C TYR A 597 12.39 10.78 -5.96
N GLN A 598 12.37 9.47 -6.20
CA GLN A 598 11.28 8.61 -5.72
C GLN A 598 11.33 8.50 -4.21
N ASP A 599 10.20 8.74 -3.55
CA ASP A 599 10.09 8.56 -2.12
C ASP A 599 10.35 7.09 -1.72
N THR A 600 11.24 6.90 -0.75
CA THR A 600 11.70 5.57 -0.38
C THR A 600 10.68 4.79 0.43
N GLU A 601 9.73 5.45 1.08
CA GLU A 601 8.71 4.79 1.87
C GLU A 601 7.52 4.34 0.99
N THR A 602 6.97 5.27 0.22
CA THR A 602 5.71 5.06 -0.51
C THR A 602 5.91 4.65 -1.97
N GLY A 603 7.06 4.98 -2.57
CA GLY A 603 7.28 4.84 -4.01
C GLY A 603 6.67 5.96 -4.87
N LEU A 604 6.05 6.96 -4.25
CA LEU A 604 5.44 8.10 -4.93
C LEU A 604 6.44 9.25 -5.11
N TRP A 605 5.99 10.36 -5.70
CA TRP A 605 6.77 11.58 -5.89
C TRP A 605 6.04 12.79 -5.32
N PHE A 606 6.83 13.76 -4.87
CA PHE A 606 6.33 14.99 -4.24
C PHE A 606 5.86 16.03 -5.26
N GLU A 607 4.90 16.87 -4.86
CA GLU A 607 4.33 17.98 -5.63
C GLU A 607 5.41 18.90 -6.22
N VAL A 608 6.39 19.26 -5.39
CA VAL A 608 7.66 19.85 -5.83
C VAL A 608 8.76 18.80 -5.66
N VAL A 609 9.26 18.30 -6.78
CA VAL A 609 9.94 17.00 -6.85
C VAL A 609 11.23 16.93 -6.02
N ASP A 610 12.03 17.99 -6.01
CA ASP A 610 13.33 18.05 -5.34
C ASP A 610 13.27 18.52 -3.89
N ARG A 611 12.07 18.74 -3.34
CA ARG A 611 11.83 19.33 -2.01
C ARG A 611 11.11 18.39 -1.05
N GLY A 612 11.34 17.09 -1.15
CA GLY A 612 10.66 16.08 -0.33
C GLY A 612 10.95 16.21 1.17
N GLU A 613 12.01 16.92 1.55
CA GLU A 613 12.38 17.23 2.93
C GLU A 613 11.50 18.29 3.59
N LEU A 614 10.75 19.08 2.81
CA LEU A 614 9.90 20.14 3.35
C LEU A 614 8.65 19.53 3.99
N PRO A 615 8.34 19.87 5.26
CA PRO A 615 7.18 19.31 5.98
C PRO A 615 5.82 19.56 5.30
N ASP A 616 5.71 20.67 4.57
CA ASP A 616 4.46 21.09 3.90
C ASP A 616 4.34 20.53 2.48
N ASN A 617 5.40 19.89 1.97
CA ASN A 617 5.35 19.16 0.71
C ASN A 617 4.60 17.84 0.89
N TRP A 618 4.11 17.30 -0.22
CA TRP A 618 3.19 16.18 -0.19
C TRP A 618 3.29 15.34 -1.45
N LEU A 619 3.02 14.04 -1.30
CA LEU A 619 3.08 13.09 -2.40
C LEU A 619 1.85 13.24 -3.31
N GLU A 620 2.09 13.48 -4.59
CA GLU A 620 1.05 13.79 -5.57
C GLU A 620 0.82 12.59 -6.51
N THR A 621 -0.44 12.19 -6.67
CA THR A 621 -0.77 10.89 -7.26
C THR A 621 -0.89 10.90 -8.78
N SER A 622 -1.18 12.05 -9.41
CA SER A 622 -1.21 12.15 -10.87
C SER A 622 0.18 11.99 -11.47
N SER A 623 1.14 12.82 -11.09
CA SER A 623 2.55 12.77 -11.49
C SER A 623 3.19 11.43 -11.17
N SER A 624 2.88 10.84 -10.01
CA SER A 624 3.36 9.50 -9.65
C SER A 624 2.88 8.43 -10.63
N SER A 625 1.64 8.55 -11.12
CA SER A 625 1.12 7.66 -12.18
C SER A 625 1.88 7.87 -13.49
N MET A 626 2.15 9.13 -13.85
CA MET A 626 2.80 9.52 -15.10
C MET A 626 4.28 9.11 -15.14
N TYR A 627 5.00 9.28 -14.04
CA TYR A 627 6.39 8.85 -13.91
C TYR A 627 6.49 7.34 -13.95
N THR A 628 5.60 6.64 -13.24
CA THR A 628 5.52 5.17 -13.28
C THR A 628 5.29 4.67 -14.70
N TYR A 629 4.34 5.25 -15.43
CA TYR A 629 4.10 4.95 -16.84
C TYR A 629 5.35 5.18 -17.69
N THR A 630 5.97 6.35 -17.55
CA THR A 630 7.15 6.73 -18.34
C THR A 630 8.34 5.79 -18.10
N ILE A 631 8.62 5.42 -16.84
CA ILE A 631 9.67 4.46 -16.48
C ILE A 631 9.35 3.09 -17.09
N SER A 632 8.11 2.61 -16.94
CA SER A 632 7.66 1.33 -17.49
C SER A 632 7.85 1.25 -19.00
N ARG A 633 7.37 2.27 -19.74
CA ARG A 633 7.56 2.36 -21.19
C ARG A 633 9.03 2.42 -21.59
N ALA A 634 9.84 3.19 -20.87
CA ALA A 634 11.26 3.31 -21.16
C ALA A 634 12.01 1.96 -20.98
N VAL A 635 11.64 1.18 -19.96
CA VAL A 635 12.17 -0.18 -19.75
C VAL A 635 11.69 -1.12 -20.85
N GLU A 636 10.38 -1.16 -21.13
CA GLU A 636 9.79 -2.03 -22.17
C GLU A 636 10.41 -1.78 -23.54
N ARG A 637 10.66 -0.51 -23.88
CA ARG A 637 11.28 -0.10 -25.15
C ARG A 637 12.80 -0.23 -25.18
N GLY A 638 13.43 -0.56 -24.04
CA GLY A 638 14.89 -0.68 -23.93
C GLY A 638 15.64 0.65 -24.02
N TYR A 639 14.97 1.78 -23.72
CA TYR A 639 15.64 3.08 -23.62
C TYR A 639 16.51 3.17 -22.37
N VAL A 640 16.15 2.44 -21.33
CA VAL A 640 16.91 2.26 -20.08
C VAL A 640 17.05 0.77 -19.75
N GLY A 641 17.97 0.43 -18.85
CA GLY A 641 18.17 -0.95 -18.41
C GLY A 641 17.05 -1.47 -17.48
N ARG A 642 16.96 -2.80 -17.32
CA ARG A 642 15.94 -3.46 -16.49
C ARG A 642 16.05 -3.13 -15.00
N GLU A 643 17.19 -2.63 -14.53
CA GLU A 643 17.37 -2.15 -13.17
C GLU A 643 16.39 -1.02 -12.77
N TYR A 644 15.80 -0.33 -13.76
CA TYR A 644 14.80 0.70 -13.52
C TYR A 644 13.38 0.14 -13.29
N GLU A 645 13.13 -1.12 -13.63
CA GLU A 645 11.82 -1.76 -13.49
C GLU A 645 11.32 -1.72 -12.04
N LYS A 646 12.23 -1.88 -11.07
CA LYS A 646 11.89 -1.80 -9.64
C LYS A 646 11.26 -0.46 -9.24
N TYR A 647 11.64 0.65 -9.88
CA TYR A 647 11.08 1.97 -9.58
C TYR A 647 9.67 2.11 -10.16
N ALA A 648 9.43 1.60 -11.38
CA ALA A 648 8.08 1.53 -11.96
C ALA A 648 7.16 0.62 -11.13
N GLN A 649 7.61 -0.58 -10.76
CA GLN A 649 6.82 -1.48 -9.91
C GLN A 649 6.52 -0.88 -8.54
N LYS A 650 7.49 -0.16 -7.95
CA LYS A 650 7.29 0.51 -6.67
C LYS A 650 6.30 1.67 -6.78
N GLY A 651 6.42 2.51 -7.80
CA GLY A 651 5.47 3.60 -8.08
C GLY A 651 4.07 3.08 -8.36
N TYR A 652 3.94 2.01 -9.14
CA TYR A 652 2.66 1.36 -9.42
C TYR A 652 1.98 0.86 -8.14
N ARG A 653 2.73 0.16 -7.27
CA ARG A 653 2.23 -0.28 -5.97
C ARG A 653 1.86 0.90 -5.07
N GLY A 654 2.67 1.95 -5.04
CA GLY A 654 2.40 3.17 -4.28
C GLY A 654 1.09 3.84 -4.70
N VAL A 655 0.86 3.97 -6.00
CA VAL A 655 -0.38 4.55 -6.54
C VAL A 655 -1.58 3.66 -6.23
N LEU A 656 -1.49 2.34 -6.44
CA LEU A 656 -2.59 1.44 -6.09
C LEU A 656 -2.90 1.42 -4.59
N ALA A 657 -1.88 1.59 -3.75
CA ALA A 657 -2.03 1.63 -2.30
C ALA A 657 -2.70 2.92 -1.81
N SER A 658 -2.62 4.02 -2.55
CA SER A 658 -3.32 5.27 -2.20
C SER A 658 -4.81 5.23 -2.56
N ILE A 659 -5.21 4.35 -3.49
CA ILE A 659 -6.60 4.25 -3.96
C ILE A 659 -7.44 3.45 -2.97
N THR A 660 -8.51 4.08 -2.50
CA THR A 660 -9.53 3.43 -1.70
C THR A 660 -10.59 2.81 -2.60
N ARG A 661 -10.99 1.58 -2.29
CA ARG A 661 -12.10 0.91 -2.97
C ARG A 661 -13.32 0.98 -2.06
N ASN A 662 -14.44 1.44 -2.58
CA ASN A 662 -15.69 1.49 -1.86
C ASN A 662 -16.45 0.16 -1.99
N SER A 663 -17.34 -0.10 -1.04
CA SER A 663 -18.11 -1.35 -0.97
C SER A 663 -19.11 -1.53 -2.14
N ASP A 664 -19.42 -0.44 -2.85
CA ASP A 664 -20.29 -0.37 -4.03
C ASP A 664 -19.53 -0.55 -5.37
N GLY A 665 -18.23 -0.84 -5.29
CA GLY A 665 -17.35 -1.04 -6.44
C GLY A 665 -16.71 0.24 -7.00
N THR A 666 -17.04 1.42 -6.46
CA THR A 666 -16.36 2.67 -6.84
C THR A 666 -14.98 2.81 -6.21
N ILE A 667 -14.18 3.76 -6.67
CA ILE A 667 -12.87 4.07 -6.09
C ILE A 667 -12.75 5.54 -5.68
N GLU A 668 -11.81 5.81 -4.79
CA GLU A 668 -11.38 7.14 -4.40
C GLU A 668 -9.85 7.22 -4.52
N MET A 669 -9.37 7.96 -5.51
CA MET A 669 -7.95 8.27 -5.70
C MET A 669 -7.66 9.67 -5.13
N PRO A 670 -6.97 9.77 -3.98
CA PRO A 670 -6.73 11.04 -3.29
C PRO A 670 -5.50 11.77 -3.83
N ASN A 671 -5.25 12.96 -3.30
CA ASN A 671 -4.00 13.72 -3.50
C ASN A 671 -3.68 13.99 -4.97
N ILE A 672 -4.69 14.34 -5.75
CA ILE A 672 -4.51 14.84 -7.11
C ILE A 672 -4.47 16.37 -7.03
N CYS A 673 -3.36 16.97 -7.46
CA CYS A 673 -3.25 18.43 -7.51
C CYS A 673 -4.28 19.00 -8.48
N GLU A 674 -5.03 20.04 -8.10
CA GLU A 674 -5.95 20.76 -8.98
C GLU A 674 -5.24 21.38 -10.22
N GLY A 675 -6.01 21.84 -11.22
CA GLY A 675 -5.43 22.56 -12.36
C GLY A 675 -4.59 23.74 -11.91
N THR A 676 -3.33 23.84 -12.36
CA THR A 676 -2.31 24.68 -11.72
C THR A 676 -1.56 25.50 -12.75
N ASN A 677 -1.46 26.82 -12.51
CA ASN A 677 -0.67 27.75 -13.34
C ASN A 677 0.79 27.78 -12.87
N VAL A 678 1.60 28.69 -13.41
CA VAL A 678 2.98 28.90 -12.98
C VAL A 678 3.02 29.82 -11.76
N GLY A 679 3.71 29.41 -10.70
CA GLY A 679 3.90 30.22 -9.49
C GLY A 679 5.21 29.95 -8.77
N ASP A 680 5.30 30.42 -7.52
CA ASP A 680 6.42 30.18 -6.61
C ASP A 680 6.19 28.92 -5.75
N LEU A 681 7.15 28.62 -4.85
CA LEU A 681 7.07 27.45 -3.98
C LEU A 681 5.78 27.43 -3.13
N ALA A 682 5.43 28.55 -2.50
CA ALA A 682 4.23 28.61 -1.66
C ALA A 682 2.95 28.36 -2.47
N PHE A 683 2.91 28.86 -3.70
CA PHE A 683 1.82 28.61 -4.62
C PHE A 683 1.63 27.12 -4.93
N TYR A 684 2.70 26.36 -5.24
CA TYR A 684 2.58 24.92 -5.52
C TYR A 684 2.25 24.11 -4.26
N LEU A 685 2.90 24.39 -3.13
CA LEU A 685 2.63 23.66 -1.89
C LEU A 685 1.18 23.87 -1.39
N GLY A 686 0.61 25.05 -1.69
CA GLY A 686 -0.75 25.41 -1.32
C GLY A 686 -1.85 24.96 -2.28
N ARG A 687 -1.56 24.21 -3.35
CA ARG A 687 -2.60 23.73 -4.28
C ARG A 687 -3.56 22.75 -3.59
N ALA A 688 -4.84 22.82 -3.97
CA ALA A 688 -5.84 21.91 -3.46
C ALA A 688 -5.58 20.48 -3.92
N ARG A 689 -5.85 19.55 -3.00
CA ARG A 689 -5.68 18.10 -3.18
C ARG A 689 -7.06 17.49 -3.36
N HIS A 690 -7.43 17.21 -4.61
CA HIS A 690 -8.73 16.65 -4.92
C HIS A 690 -8.68 15.12 -4.95
N THR A 691 -9.83 14.53 -4.65
CA THR A 691 -10.08 13.11 -4.85
C THR A 691 -10.79 12.92 -6.18
N ASN A 692 -10.38 11.93 -6.96
CA ASN A 692 -10.99 11.57 -8.25
C ASN A 692 -10.99 12.70 -9.30
N ASP A 693 -10.05 13.64 -9.18
CA ASP A 693 -9.86 14.65 -10.21
C ASP A 693 -9.35 14.01 -11.52
N LEU A 694 -9.88 14.49 -12.65
CA LEU A 694 -9.68 13.84 -13.96
C LEU A 694 -8.24 13.94 -14.49
N HIS A 695 -7.44 14.90 -14.02
CA HIS A 695 -6.02 14.96 -14.36
C HIS A 695 -5.30 13.69 -13.87
N GLY A 696 -5.57 13.30 -12.63
CA GLY A 696 -4.97 12.12 -12.00
C GLY A 696 -5.62 10.82 -12.41
N LEU A 697 -6.95 10.76 -12.50
CA LEU A 697 -7.63 9.52 -12.92
C LEU A 697 -7.28 9.10 -14.35
N GLY A 698 -7.19 10.05 -15.28
CA GLY A 698 -6.80 9.73 -16.66
C GLY A 698 -5.36 9.22 -16.75
N ALA A 699 -4.42 9.87 -16.05
CA ALA A 699 -3.04 9.42 -15.96
C ALA A 699 -2.92 8.04 -15.28
N PHE A 700 -3.70 7.81 -14.22
CA PHE A 700 -3.79 6.54 -13.52
C PHE A 700 -4.25 5.41 -14.44
N ILE A 701 -5.33 5.60 -15.20
CA ILE A 701 -5.86 4.57 -16.10
C ILE A 701 -4.80 4.20 -17.15
N ILE A 702 -4.13 5.18 -17.75
CA ILE A 702 -3.06 4.94 -18.74
C ILE A 702 -1.91 4.14 -18.12
N MET A 703 -1.43 4.53 -16.93
CA MET A 703 -0.42 3.79 -16.20
C MET A 703 -0.90 2.36 -15.86
N ASN A 704 -2.13 2.20 -15.39
CA ASN A 704 -2.66 0.90 -14.97
C ASN A 704 -2.82 -0.06 -16.14
N GLU A 705 -3.29 0.41 -17.30
CA GLU A 705 -3.39 -0.41 -18.50
C GLU A 705 -2.01 -0.83 -19.04
N GLN A 706 -0.99 0.02 -18.90
CA GLN A 706 0.39 -0.33 -19.20
C GLN A 706 0.96 -1.38 -18.23
N MET A 707 0.74 -1.21 -16.93
CA MET A 707 1.39 -2.02 -15.89
C MET A 707 0.68 -3.33 -15.57
N ARG A 708 -0.62 -3.44 -15.81
CA ARG A 708 -1.44 -4.60 -15.41
C ARG A 708 -0.95 -5.93 -15.97
N ASN A 709 -0.31 -5.94 -17.14
CA ASN A 709 0.16 -7.15 -17.82
C ASN A 709 1.67 -7.41 -17.65
N ALA A 710 2.39 -6.59 -16.90
CA ALA A 710 3.84 -6.71 -16.69
C ALA A 710 4.24 -7.73 -15.61
N HIS A 711 3.38 -8.73 -15.35
CA HIS A 711 3.55 -9.76 -14.33
C HIS A 711 3.32 -11.16 -14.89
#